data_AF-A0A2U0S6H3-F1
#
_entry.id   AF-A0A2U0S6H3-F1
#
_cell.length_a   1.000
_cell.length_b   1.000
_cell.length_c   1.000
_cell.angle_alpha   90.00
_cell.angle_beta   90.00
_cell.angle_gamma   90.00
#
_symmetry.space_group_name_H-M   'P 1'
#
loop_
_entity.id
_entity.type
_entity.pdbx_description
1 polymer ?
#
loop_
_entity_poly.entity_id
_entity_poly.type
_entity_poly.pdbx_seq_one_letter_code
_entity_poly.pdbx_strand_id
1 'polypeptide(L)'
;MKTKQQLILFATITMLTTLLIPMFIIGITQAADPSDWYMTTEGVLDTDYYDLYPYVEASVDFGLSRYGEMIDSETNVGLEYAGVRDPFAAPAGSGLVSKLPKNVWINGWYIDITYNHQSWGRRNVWAGALFGDLTDYGGPWIRVDKTYDTSYSTETGETFKKPGFEVDESGAVIGSTLMYGGRKTNGTATTGDIQVLYDGPRKFVAMVSNRIYDYHQPSHTMLALVDVKLTFIFDKVDKQVVILKDVKLLDQPKFVMQPLTIEISEGESMVEVEIPAGLLIQFSNREEWDLGSAPEYTSYAHYYTAGGVDDEALDTAYNDDWTLLPTLPGNYTLDGTEMALYGSEPTSAGTYDVAQIVSNDGNYVGFVAHWPSVSDWTVNAGDDDIWWKRMVAADPHRVDGTTEPWLAPLTVGEWDFILAESEELGVPVAEQFRGVSVYGVTDRNDGDDADYGSTNVIDTEAMYQLDKHFNPWSLVDAVTKDIKDTSRWWDEFTGPSYTFDPVAIAVTDADWDAYGAFSERVTVKATGQLIPRSQYTFTPSGLSGLTSGVDYVVRWSSDVWVETIDYVDYGTGRYEWTTIGRDAKTIDSAGASLVTASIKQKNITIGLAGADMWDLDITMQMPSVMYQFGVGDTKEDYKDVIGRAALNDNWCTNWPVTSSNMIGLGGPVANMFSYYSNDFTDAIYGMPEYSVGSPYSGMITGLACWQRYWDNIVDGPSWNVYSSYDDPTVGYAVISTYIDKNGTEVLVVWGHFGRDTYYATQWLHGNAARNMSPGIVQLQDAPPGLTSIILRIDYGSDPKHPTFCIPECLGTISETLWYHEGTDVSNPNKGGIHDP
;
A
#
# COMPACT_ATOMS: atom_id res chain seq x y z
N MET A 1 -38.85 68.03 34.22
CA MET A 1 -39.58 66.92 33.54
C MET A 1 -38.91 66.40 32.27
N LYS A 2 -38.08 67.18 31.54
CA LYS A 2 -37.47 66.71 30.27
C LYS A 2 -36.24 65.79 30.39
N THR A 3 -35.52 65.79 31.50
CA THR A 3 -34.27 65.02 31.66
C THR A 3 -34.47 63.55 32.09
N LYS A 4 -35.54 63.23 32.83
CA LYS A 4 -35.83 61.83 33.23
C LYS A 4 -36.41 60.98 32.08
N GLN A 5 -37.14 61.57 31.14
CA GLN A 5 -37.66 60.84 29.97
C GLN A 5 -36.57 60.55 28.93
N GLN A 6 -35.56 61.41 28.79
CA GLN A 6 -34.43 61.18 27.87
C GLN A 6 -33.46 60.11 28.38
N LEU A 7 -33.25 60.02 29.70
CA LEU A 7 -32.39 58.98 30.30
C LEU A 7 -33.01 57.58 30.21
N ILE A 8 -34.34 57.47 30.33
CA ILE A 8 -35.04 56.20 30.17
C ILE A 8 -35.05 55.78 28.70
N LEU A 9 -35.24 56.72 27.75
CA LEU A 9 -35.18 56.41 26.32
C LEU A 9 -33.78 55.96 25.87
N PHE A 10 -32.71 56.59 26.38
CA PHE A 10 -31.34 56.15 26.10
C PHE A 10 -31.03 54.78 26.71
N ALA A 11 -31.43 54.52 27.96
CA ALA A 11 -31.20 53.22 28.59
C ALA A 11 -31.94 52.08 27.88
N THR A 12 -33.16 52.32 27.39
CA THR A 12 -33.95 51.33 26.65
C THR A 12 -33.39 51.09 25.24
N ILE A 13 -32.91 52.12 24.54
CA ILE A 13 -32.27 51.96 23.23
C ILE A 13 -30.94 51.22 23.38
N THR A 14 -30.12 51.54 24.38
CA THR A 14 -28.86 50.85 24.62
C THR A 14 -29.08 49.38 24.99
N MET A 15 -30.07 49.06 25.83
CA MET A 15 -30.45 47.66 26.15
C MET A 15 -30.99 46.90 24.93
N LEU A 16 -31.80 47.53 24.07
CA LEU A 16 -32.28 46.90 22.84
C LEU A 16 -31.14 46.68 21.83
N THR A 17 -30.20 47.62 21.69
CA THR A 17 -29.04 47.43 20.80
C THR A 17 -28.08 46.36 21.31
N THR A 18 -27.85 46.25 22.63
CA THR A 18 -26.98 45.17 23.18
C THR A 18 -27.62 43.78 23.12
N LEU A 19 -28.95 43.70 23.07
CA LEU A 19 -29.68 42.43 22.91
C LEU A 19 -29.87 42.02 21.44
N LEU A 20 -29.88 42.98 20.50
CA LEU A 20 -30.06 42.71 19.06
C LEU A 20 -28.73 42.50 18.30
N ILE A 21 -27.61 43.06 18.74
CA ILE A 21 -26.31 42.89 18.07
C ILE A 21 -25.85 41.41 18.01
N PRO A 22 -26.03 40.56 19.04
CA PRO A 22 -25.72 39.13 18.93
C PRO A 22 -26.66 38.37 17.96
N MET A 23 -27.84 38.91 17.63
CA MET A 23 -28.76 38.28 16.66
C MET A 23 -28.49 38.68 15.21
N PHE A 24 -27.70 39.74 14.97
CA PHE A 24 -27.32 40.19 13.62
C PHE A 24 -25.91 39.75 13.20
N ILE A 25 -25.19 39.04 14.07
CA ILE A 25 -23.97 38.29 13.73
C ILE A 25 -24.25 36.82 14.02
N ILE A 26 -25.21 36.24 13.30
CA ILE A 26 -25.17 34.80 13.05
C ILE A 26 -24.25 34.68 11.83
N GLY A 27 -22.94 34.65 12.08
CA GLY A 27 -22.08 33.93 11.16
C GLY A 27 -22.62 32.51 11.15
N ILE A 28 -23.08 32.04 9.99
CA ILE A 28 -23.52 30.66 9.85
C ILE A 28 -22.22 29.87 9.98
N THR A 29 -21.95 29.33 11.16
CA THR A 29 -20.87 28.37 11.35
C THR A 29 -21.37 27.06 10.74
N GLN A 30 -20.68 26.52 9.75
CA GLN A 30 -20.83 25.11 9.37
C GLN A 30 -20.71 24.29 10.64
N ALA A 31 -21.58 23.29 10.82
CA ALA A 31 -21.43 22.38 11.94
C ALA A 31 -20.04 21.73 11.81
N ALA A 32 -19.33 21.59 12.93
CA ALA A 32 -18.09 20.82 12.92
C ALA A 32 -18.41 19.41 12.40
N ASP A 33 -17.51 18.87 11.59
CA ASP A 33 -17.66 17.52 11.08
C ASP A 33 -17.80 16.53 12.24
N PRO A 34 -18.62 15.47 12.09
CA PRO A 34 -18.68 14.39 13.06
C PRO A 34 -17.29 13.75 13.27
N SER A 35 -16.92 13.52 14.53
CA SER A 35 -15.60 12.96 14.87
C SER A 35 -15.39 11.54 14.34
N ASP A 36 -16.47 10.78 14.12
CA ASP A 36 -16.44 9.44 13.54
C ASP A 36 -16.20 9.42 12.02
N TRP A 37 -16.11 10.59 11.39
CA TRP A 37 -15.66 10.71 10.01
C TRP A 37 -14.15 10.60 9.86
N TYR A 38 -13.40 10.66 10.96
CA TYR A 38 -11.95 10.71 10.96
C TYR A 38 -11.35 9.67 11.89
N MET A 39 -10.11 9.27 11.58
CA MET A 39 -9.27 8.50 12.49
C MET A 39 -7.80 8.77 12.26
N THR A 40 -7.01 8.64 13.32
CA THR A 40 -5.54 8.66 13.29
C THR A 40 -5.02 7.29 13.71
N THR A 41 -4.00 6.80 13.00
CA THR A 41 -3.25 5.59 13.34
C THR A 41 -1.77 5.92 13.47
N GLU A 42 -1.18 5.60 14.62
CA GLU A 42 0.22 5.93 14.91
C GLU A 42 1.19 4.89 14.32
N GLY A 43 2.34 5.39 13.85
CA GLY A 43 3.51 4.58 13.54
C GLY A 43 4.27 4.17 14.82
N VAL A 44 5.08 3.12 14.72
CA VAL A 44 5.82 2.52 15.84
C VAL A 44 7.25 2.12 15.49
N LEU A 45 7.79 2.59 14.36
CA LEU A 45 9.16 2.28 13.92
C LEU A 45 10.20 2.74 14.95
N ASP A 46 10.05 3.95 15.51
CA ASP A 46 10.97 4.57 16.47
C ASP A 46 11.12 3.81 17.81
N THR A 47 10.22 2.87 18.06
CA THR A 47 10.22 2.03 19.26
C THR A 47 10.29 0.54 18.95
N ASP A 48 10.54 0.18 17.68
CA ASP A 48 10.66 -1.22 17.26
C ASP A 48 12.05 -1.80 17.58
N TYR A 49 12.31 -3.04 17.15
CA TYR A 49 13.47 -3.84 17.53
C TYR A 49 14.35 -4.16 16.31
N TYR A 50 14.56 -3.18 15.43
CA TYR A 50 15.29 -3.33 14.16
C TYR A 50 16.69 -2.73 14.18
N ASP A 51 17.66 -3.44 14.76
CA ASP A 51 19.04 -2.93 14.90
C ASP A 51 19.82 -2.73 13.56
N LEU A 52 19.33 -3.30 12.44
CA LEU A 52 20.06 -3.29 11.15
C LEU A 52 19.41 -2.43 10.07
N TYR A 53 18.36 -1.68 10.43
CA TYR A 53 17.77 -0.68 9.55
C TYR A 53 18.81 0.45 9.33
N PRO A 54 19.20 0.77 8.09
CA PRO A 54 20.30 1.69 7.85
C PRO A 54 19.96 3.16 8.02
N TYR A 55 18.68 3.48 8.09
CA TYR A 55 18.17 4.85 8.16
C TYR A 55 17.65 5.18 9.56
N VAL A 56 17.28 6.45 9.77
CA VAL A 56 16.73 6.91 11.05
C VAL A 56 15.40 6.21 11.33
N GLU A 57 15.29 5.60 12.50
CA GLU A 57 14.06 4.98 13.01
C GLU A 57 13.10 6.05 13.53
N ALA A 58 12.44 6.76 12.63
CA ALA A 58 11.39 7.71 12.97
C ALA A 58 10.05 7.23 12.40
N SER A 59 9.00 7.37 13.21
CA SER A 59 7.64 6.94 12.87
C SER A 59 6.92 7.94 11.98
N VAL A 60 5.98 7.44 11.17
CA VAL A 60 4.97 8.23 10.45
C VAL A 60 3.61 7.93 11.07
N ASP A 61 2.82 8.96 11.35
CA ASP A 61 1.44 8.83 11.81
C ASP A 61 0.50 9.15 10.64
N PHE A 62 -0.63 8.44 10.56
CA PHE A 62 -1.52 8.44 9.41
C PHE A 62 -2.94 8.88 9.80
N GLY A 63 -3.39 9.98 9.21
CA GLY A 63 -4.75 10.49 9.33
C GLY A 63 -5.62 10.05 8.15
N LEU A 64 -6.87 9.67 8.42
CA LEU A 64 -7.81 9.19 7.42
C LEU A 64 -9.20 9.74 7.65
N SER A 65 -9.84 10.18 6.57
CA SER A 65 -11.27 10.50 6.54
C SER A 65 -12.09 9.37 5.90
N ARG A 66 -13.40 9.31 6.21
CA ARG A 66 -14.35 8.39 5.58
C ARG A 66 -14.50 8.59 4.06
N TYR A 67 -14.11 9.75 3.54
CA TYR A 67 -14.21 10.08 2.12
C TYR A 67 -12.98 9.64 1.32
N GLY A 68 -11.87 9.31 2.01
CA GLY A 68 -10.63 8.86 1.39
C GLY A 68 -9.53 9.91 1.29
N GLU A 69 -9.70 11.06 1.93
CA GLU A 69 -8.65 12.06 2.13
C GLU A 69 -7.70 11.56 3.23
N MET A 70 -6.38 11.68 3.04
CA MET A 70 -5.35 11.35 4.04
C MET A 70 -5.22 12.48 5.06
N ILE A 71 -6.32 12.80 5.72
CA ILE A 71 -6.46 13.86 6.71
C ILE A 71 -7.43 13.39 7.80
N ASP A 72 -6.98 13.45 9.05
CA ASP A 72 -7.81 13.52 10.24
C ASP A 72 -7.94 14.98 10.68
N SER A 73 -9.13 15.55 10.48
CA SER A 73 -9.41 16.94 10.84
C SER A 73 -9.61 17.14 12.34
N GLU A 74 -9.85 16.09 13.12
CA GLU A 74 -10.00 16.21 14.58
C GLU A 74 -8.64 16.37 15.26
N THR A 75 -7.65 15.61 14.80
CA THR A 75 -6.27 15.63 15.33
C THR A 75 -5.33 16.54 14.55
N ASN A 76 -5.71 16.93 13.33
CA ASN A 76 -4.87 17.62 12.33
C ASN A 76 -3.65 16.80 11.91
N VAL A 77 -3.86 15.51 11.69
CA VAL A 77 -2.82 14.60 11.18
C VAL A 77 -3.16 14.22 9.75
N GLY A 78 -2.18 14.30 8.86
CA GLY A 78 -2.22 13.77 7.52
C GLY A 78 -1.23 12.61 7.38
N LEU A 79 0.03 12.93 7.09
CA LEU A 79 1.14 11.97 7.04
C LEU A 79 2.30 12.47 7.91
N GLU A 80 2.05 12.58 9.21
CA GLU A 80 2.94 13.24 10.17
C GLU A 80 4.21 12.42 10.42
N TYR A 81 5.36 12.93 9.99
CA TYR A 81 6.66 12.34 10.20
C TYR A 81 7.33 12.85 11.48
N ALA A 82 7.70 11.91 12.36
CA ALA A 82 8.44 12.10 13.60
C ALA A 82 7.79 13.08 14.61
N GLY A 83 6.51 13.42 14.45
CA GLY A 83 5.87 14.49 15.20
C GLY A 83 6.40 15.89 14.89
N VAL A 84 7.08 16.06 13.74
CA VAL A 84 7.79 17.29 13.37
C VAL A 84 7.29 17.87 12.05
N ARG A 85 6.97 17.04 11.06
CA ARG A 85 6.58 17.47 9.72
C ARG A 85 5.33 16.74 9.26
N ASP A 86 4.37 17.46 8.70
CA ASP A 86 3.20 16.84 8.07
C ASP A 86 3.01 17.48 6.68
N PRO A 87 3.10 16.71 5.58
CA PRO A 87 2.97 17.28 4.24
C PRO A 87 1.53 17.60 3.85
N PHE A 88 0.50 17.14 4.57
CA PHE A 88 -0.91 17.27 4.16
C PHE A 88 -1.79 18.05 5.15
N ALA A 89 -1.32 18.29 6.38
CA ALA A 89 -2.09 18.99 7.42
C ALA A 89 -1.31 20.11 8.16
N ALA A 90 -0.15 20.53 7.66
CA ALA A 90 0.86 21.25 8.45
C ALA A 90 0.39 22.48 9.28
N PRO A 91 1.11 22.79 10.40
CA PRO A 91 2.27 22.05 10.94
C PRO A 91 1.85 20.84 11.79
N ALA A 92 2.80 19.92 12.01
CA ALA A 92 2.61 18.74 12.86
C ALA A 92 1.90 19.06 14.21
N GLY A 93 0.93 18.22 14.55
CA GLY A 93 0.07 18.29 15.72
C GLY A 93 -1.16 19.22 15.59
N SER A 94 -1.93 19.33 16.67
CA SER A 94 -3.25 20.00 16.69
C SER A 94 -3.29 21.53 16.45
N GLY A 95 -2.18 22.18 16.10
CA GLY A 95 -2.06 23.65 16.06
C GLY A 95 -2.09 24.25 14.66
N LEU A 96 -3.20 24.88 14.27
CA LEU A 96 -3.28 25.63 13.00
C LEU A 96 -2.38 26.87 12.99
N VAL A 97 -1.78 27.18 11.84
CA VAL A 97 -1.03 28.41 11.58
C VAL A 97 -1.70 29.25 10.50
N SER A 98 -1.44 30.56 10.50
CA SER A 98 -2.15 31.49 9.60
C SER A 98 -1.89 31.27 8.10
N LYS A 99 -0.80 30.59 7.74
CA LYS A 99 -0.43 30.31 6.35
C LYS A 99 -1.00 28.99 5.82
N LEU A 100 -1.30 28.05 6.72
CA LEU A 100 -1.86 26.73 6.38
C LEU A 100 -3.19 26.53 7.14
N PRO A 101 -4.20 27.38 6.89
CA PRO A 101 -5.55 27.10 7.38
C PRO A 101 -6.14 25.89 6.61
N LYS A 102 -7.02 25.13 7.24
CA LYS A 102 -7.60 23.90 6.68
C LYS A 102 -8.18 24.01 5.26
N ASN A 103 -8.66 25.19 4.85
CA ASN A 103 -9.18 25.41 3.51
C ASN A 103 -8.13 25.30 2.39
N VAL A 104 -6.83 25.28 2.72
CA VAL A 104 -5.76 25.06 1.73
C VAL A 104 -5.18 23.66 1.77
N TRP A 105 -5.63 22.77 2.67
CA TRP A 105 -5.17 21.39 2.67
C TRP A 105 -5.85 20.64 1.52
N ILE A 106 -5.23 20.64 0.34
CA ILE A 106 -5.72 19.92 -0.84
C ILE A 106 -5.12 18.52 -0.84
N ASN A 107 -5.90 17.52 -0.45
CA ASN A 107 -5.46 16.12 -0.45
C ASN A 107 -6.64 15.18 -0.75
N GLY A 108 -6.45 14.27 -1.71
CA GLY A 108 -7.36 13.16 -1.94
C GLY A 108 -7.46 12.80 -3.42
N TRP A 109 -8.69 12.65 -3.92
CA TRP A 109 -8.93 12.08 -5.25
C TRP A 109 -10.02 12.83 -6.03
N TYR A 110 -9.96 12.69 -7.36
CA TYR A 110 -10.92 13.24 -8.32
C TYR A 110 -11.27 12.20 -9.38
N ILE A 111 -12.53 12.17 -9.81
CA ILE A 111 -13.02 11.31 -10.90
C ILE A 111 -13.86 12.13 -11.87
N ASP A 112 -13.64 11.94 -13.17
CA ASP A 112 -14.50 12.41 -14.26
C ASP A 112 -14.97 11.21 -15.08
N ILE A 113 -16.29 11.12 -15.29
CA ILE A 113 -16.96 10.00 -15.94
C ILE A 113 -17.73 10.53 -17.14
N THR A 114 -17.32 10.12 -18.34
CA THR A 114 -17.97 10.49 -19.59
C THR A 114 -18.65 9.27 -20.23
N TYR A 115 -19.94 9.39 -20.51
CA TYR A 115 -20.73 8.29 -21.09
C TYR A 115 -21.92 8.81 -21.91
N ASN A 116 -22.60 7.90 -22.62
CA ASN A 116 -23.82 8.22 -23.38
C ASN A 116 -25.05 7.54 -22.76
N HIS A 117 -26.06 8.32 -22.40
CA HIS A 117 -27.34 7.82 -21.92
C HIS A 117 -28.38 7.82 -23.05
N GLN A 118 -29.20 6.76 -23.16
CA GLN A 118 -30.26 6.57 -24.16
C GLN A 118 -31.25 7.74 -24.29
N SER A 119 -31.72 8.28 -23.16
CA SER A 119 -32.68 9.38 -23.09
C SER A 119 -32.06 10.73 -22.72
N TRP A 120 -30.97 10.77 -21.95
CA TRP A 120 -30.36 12.02 -21.46
C TRP A 120 -29.27 12.56 -22.39
N GLY A 121 -28.83 11.77 -23.38
CA GLY A 121 -27.78 12.13 -24.32
C GLY A 121 -26.38 11.97 -23.72
N ARG A 122 -25.44 12.77 -24.22
CA ARG A 122 -24.05 12.84 -23.71
C ARG A 122 -24.04 13.32 -22.26
N ARG A 123 -23.34 12.60 -21.39
CA ARG A 123 -23.21 12.89 -19.95
C ARG A 123 -21.74 13.01 -19.57
N ASN A 124 -21.47 13.90 -18.62
CA ASN A 124 -20.18 14.09 -17.99
C ASN A 124 -20.43 14.37 -16.51
N VAL A 125 -20.01 13.45 -15.65
CA VAL A 125 -20.23 13.49 -14.21
C VAL A 125 -18.87 13.49 -13.54
N TRP A 126 -18.61 14.47 -12.69
CA TRP A 126 -17.40 14.53 -11.89
C TRP A 126 -17.73 14.49 -10.40
N ALA A 127 -16.80 13.93 -9.63
CA ALA A 127 -16.82 13.94 -8.17
C ALA A 127 -15.39 14.00 -7.64
N GLY A 128 -15.20 14.53 -6.44
CA GLY A 128 -13.89 14.51 -5.80
C GLY A 128 -13.97 14.87 -4.33
N ALA A 129 -13.07 14.28 -3.57
CA ALA A 129 -12.86 14.55 -2.15
C ALA A 129 -11.41 15.01 -2.00
N LEU A 130 -11.20 16.33 -1.94
CA LEU A 130 -9.89 16.99 -1.85
C LEU A 130 -9.67 17.69 -0.49
N PHE A 131 -10.51 17.42 0.51
CA PHE A 131 -10.60 18.07 1.82
C PHE A 131 -10.85 19.58 1.80
N GLY A 132 -9.94 20.39 1.26
CA GLY A 132 -10.08 21.83 1.03
C GLY A 132 -10.51 22.19 -0.40
N ASP A 133 -10.97 23.43 -0.60
CA ASP A 133 -11.23 24.00 -1.93
C ASP A 133 -10.69 25.43 -2.12
N LEU A 134 -9.71 25.81 -1.29
CA LEU A 134 -9.13 27.15 -1.14
C LEU A 134 -10.08 28.19 -0.51
N THR A 135 -11.37 27.89 -0.38
CA THR A 135 -12.38 28.78 0.23
C THR A 135 -12.86 28.27 1.57
N ASP A 136 -13.17 26.98 1.66
CA ASP A 136 -13.61 26.26 2.85
C ASP A 136 -13.04 24.83 2.86
N TYR A 137 -13.40 24.02 3.86
CA TYR A 137 -12.87 22.66 4.04
C TYR A 137 -13.89 21.68 4.63
N GLY A 138 -13.60 20.38 4.49
CA GLY A 138 -14.37 19.30 5.08
C GLY A 138 -15.85 19.34 4.67
N GLY A 139 -16.74 18.97 5.59
CA GLY A 139 -18.18 19.01 5.40
C GLY A 139 -18.77 17.80 4.66
N PRO A 140 -20.10 17.71 4.57
CA PRO A 140 -20.74 16.67 3.76
C PRO A 140 -20.46 16.87 2.26
N TRP A 141 -20.89 15.92 1.43
CA TRP A 141 -20.92 16.12 -0.02
C TRP A 141 -21.74 17.35 -0.41
N ILE A 142 -21.26 18.08 -1.41
CA ILE A 142 -21.93 19.25 -1.96
C ILE A 142 -22.19 19.03 -3.46
N ARG A 143 -23.44 19.24 -3.90
CA ARG A 143 -23.79 19.21 -5.32
C ARG A 143 -23.74 20.60 -5.94
N VAL A 144 -22.88 20.76 -6.95
CA VAL A 144 -22.78 21.95 -7.79
C VAL A 144 -23.73 21.81 -8.97
N ASP A 145 -24.53 22.85 -9.24
CA ASP A 145 -25.56 22.82 -10.26
C ASP A 145 -25.84 24.25 -10.73
N LYS A 146 -25.98 24.43 -12.05
CA LYS A 146 -26.26 25.74 -12.67
C LYS A 146 -27.53 26.42 -12.17
N THR A 147 -28.47 25.65 -11.64
CA THR A 147 -29.73 26.20 -11.13
C THR A 147 -29.56 26.83 -9.75
N TYR A 148 -28.47 26.53 -9.03
CA TYR A 148 -28.26 27.03 -7.66
C TYR A 148 -27.53 28.37 -7.66
N ASP A 149 -26.58 28.57 -8.59
CA ASP A 149 -25.87 29.83 -8.75
C ASP A 149 -26.14 30.45 -10.13
N THR A 150 -26.92 31.53 -10.12
CA THR A 150 -27.29 32.30 -11.31
C THR A 150 -26.12 33.00 -12.01
N SER A 151 -24.88 32.92 -11.48
CA SER A 151 -23.69 33.46 -12.13
C SER A 151 -23.31 32.72 -13.42
N TYR A 152 -23.90 31.55 -13.66
CA TYR A 152 -23.79 30.78 -14.90
C TYR A 152 -25.14 30.17 -15.32
N SER A 153 -25.27 29.82 -16.60
CA SER A 153 -26.56 29.41 -17.19
C SER A 153 -26.52 28.10 -17.98
N THR A 154 -25.35 27.45 -18.03
CA THR A 154 -25.11 26.20 -18.77
C THR A 154 -24.50 25.14 -17.85
N GLU A 155 -24.73 23.86 -18.17
CA GLU A 155 -24.12 22.72 -17.46
C GLU A 155 -22.59 22.80 -17.53
N THR A 156 -22.04 23.31 -18.64
CA THR A 156 -20.60 23.57 -18.80
C THR A 156 -20.04 24.63 -17.85
N GLY A 157 -20.90 25.36 -17.13
CA GLY A 157 -20.50 26.30 -16.08
C GLY A 157 -20.40 25.63 -14.69
N GLU A 158 -20.80 24.37 -14.56
CA GLU A 158 -20.64 23.58 -13.34
C GLU A 158 -19.18 23.14 -13.22
N THR A 159 -18.48 23.74 -12.26
CA THR A 159 -17.05 23.44 -12.03
C THR A 159 -16.82 23.21 -10.55
N PHE A 160 -15.81 22.40 -10.21
CA PHE A 160 -15.42 22.09 -8.83
C PHE A 160 -15.11 23.34 -7.99
N LYS A 161 -14.72 24.46 -8.61
CA LYS A 161 -14.48 25.74 -7.91
C LYS A 161 -15.74 26.44 -7.36
N LYS A 162 -16.93 26.00 -7.77
CA LYS A 162 -18.19 26.68 -7.41
C LYS A 162 -18.78 26.11 -6.12
N PRO A 163 -19.58 26.91 -5.39
CA PRO A 163 -20.32 26.40 -4.26
C PRO A 163 -21.55 25.61 -4.75
N GLY A 164 -22.10 24.78 -3.86
CA GLY A 164 -23.30 23.99 -4.15
C GLY A 164 -24.17 23.80 -2.90
N PHE A 165 -25.12 22.88 -2.96
CA PHE A 165 -25.95 22.52 -1.81
C PHE A 165 -25.55 21.19 -1.20
N GLU A 166 -25.66 21.10 0.13
CA GLU A 166 -25.46 19.89 0.91
C GLU A 166 -26.29 18.71 0.40
N VAL A 167 -25.64 17.55 0.34
CA VAL A 167 -26.17 16.24 -0.01
C VAL A 167 -26.19 15.35 1.24
N ASP A 168 -27.32 14.70 1.51
CA ASP A 168 -27.46 13.76 2.62
C ASP A 168 -26.90 12.37 2.29
N GLU A 169 -26.91 11.47 3.29
CA GLU A 169 -26.41 10.09 3.17
C GLU A 169 -27.13 9.26 2.08
N SER A 170 -28.31 9.69 1.62
CA SER A 170 -29.06 9.03 0.55
C SER A 170 -28.71 9.56 -0.85
N GLY A 171 -27.84 10.58 -0.94
CA GLY A 171 -27.53 11.27 -2.18
C GLY A 171 -28.57 12.34 -2.56
N ALA A 172 -29.43 12.76 -1.63
CA ALA A 172 -30.43 13.79 -1.89
C ALA A 172 -29.93 15.16 -1.45
N VAL A 173 -30.18 16.19 -2.26
CA VAL A 173 -29.89 17.58 -1.86
C VAL A 173 -30.88 18.01 -0.78
N ILE A 174 -30.35 18.38 0.39
CA ILE A 174 -31.11 18.87 1.55
C ILE A 174 -30.76 20.32 1.91
N GLY A 175 -29.64 20.82 1.39
CA GLY A 175 -29.17 22.19 1.62
C GLY A 175 -30.09 23.25 0.99
N SER A 176 -30.13 24.43 1.62
CA SER A 176 -30.82 25.62 1.08
C SER A 176 -29.91 26.85 0.97
N THR A 177 -28.65 26.70 1.38
CA THR A 177 -27.62 27.75 1.36
C THR A 177 -26.41 27.22 0.59
N LEU A 178 -25.90 28.02 -0.34
CA LEU A 178 -24.70 27.69 -1.10
C LEU A 178 -23.49 27.62 -0.16
N MET A 179 -22.73 26.54 -0.24
CA MET A 179 -21.55 26.28 0.58
C MET A 179 -20.36 25.85 -0.27
N TYR A 180 -19.17 26.16 0.24
CA TYR A 180 -17.87 25.70 -0.25
C TYR A 180 -17.40 24.50 0.60
N GLY A 181 -16.35 23.81 0.17
CA GLY A 181 -15.78 22.62 0.85
C GLY A 181 -15.18 21.64 -0.16
N GLY A 182 -14.18 20.83 0.24
CA GLY A 182 -13.41 20.00 -0.69
C GLY A 182 -14.12 18.75 -1.25
N ARG A 183 -15.37 18.49 -0.87
CA ARG A 183 -16.14 17.29 -1.27
C ARG A 183 -17.28 17.67 -2.21
N LYS A 184 -17.07 17.55 -3.52
CA LYS A 184 -18.01 18.08 -4.51
C LYS A 184 -18.30 17.14 -5.66
N THR A 185 -19.48 17.33 -6.27
CA THR A 185 -19.90 16.66 -7.49
C THR A 185 -20.92 17.50 -8.26
N ASN A 186 -21.03 17.32 -9.59
CA ASN A 186 -22.18 17.80 -10.38
C ASN A 186 -23.31 16.77 -10.53
N GLY A 187 -23.06 15.51 -10.12
CA GLY A 187 -24.04 14.44 -10.04
C GLY A 187 -24.55 14.31 -8.59
N THR A 188 -24.34 13.15 -7.97
CA THR A 188 -24.40 13.00 -6.51
C THR A 188 -23.49 11.85 -6.06
N ALA A 189 -23.13 11.83 -4.78
CA ALA A 189 -22.29 10.79 -4.21
C ALA A 189 -22.80 10.36 -2.83
N THR A 190 -22.51 9.12 -2.44
CA THR A 190 -22.70 8.61 -1.09
C THR A 190 -21.42 7.94 -0.59
N THR A 191 -21.20 7.94 0.72
CA THR A 191 -19.95 7.47 1.34
C THR A 191 -20.25 6.58 2.53
N GLY A 192 -19.60 5.43 2.60
CA GLY A 192 -19.65 4.52 3.75
C GLY A 192 -18.87 5.06 4.95
N ASP A 193 -18.93 4.36 6.07
CA ASP A 193 -18.06 4.63 7.22
C ASP A 193 -16.68 4.00 6.98
N ILE A 194 -15.65 4.43 7.73
CA ILE A 194 -14.33 3.80 7.68
C ILE A 194 -14.44 2.37 8.21
N GLN A 195 -14.04 1.40 7.38
CA GLN A 195 -14.02 -0.02 7.75
C GLN A 195 -12.60 -0.42 8.14
N VAL A 196 -12.30 -0.48 9.43
CA VAL A 196 -11.05 -1.07 9.92
C VAL A 196 -11.12 -2.59 9.74
N LEU A 197 -10.31 -3.11 8.82
CA LEU A 197 -10.28 -4.53 8.46
C LEU A 197 -9.27 -5.30 9.31
N TYR A 198 -8.15 -4.66 9.65
CA TYR A 198 -7.10 -5.20 10.51
C TYR A 198 -6.34 -4.06 11.20
N ASP A 199 -6.08 -4.16 12.50
CA ASP A 199 -5.31 -3.19 13.28
C ASP A 199 -4.37 -3.95 14.22
N GLY A 200 -3.34 -4.54 13.62
CA GLY A 200 -2.31 -5.32 14.30
C GLY A 200 -1.19 -4.45 14.89
N PRO A 201 -0.24 -5.09 15.60
CA PRO A 201 0.90 -4.41 16.20
C PRO A 201 1.78 -3.65 15.20
N ARG A 202 1.90 -4.15 13.95
CA ARG A 202 2.71 -3.50 12.89
C ARG A 202 2.00 -3.27 11.57
N LYS A 203 0.77 -3.77 11.39
CA LYS A 203 0.00 -3.54 10.16
C LYS A 203 -1.38 -3.01 10.49
N PHE A 204 -1.77 -1.96 9.81
CA PHE A 204 -3.13 -1.42 9.79
C PHE A 204 -3.70 -1.52 8.38
N VAL A 205 -4.95 -1.98 8.27
CA VAL A 205 -5.69 -2.09 7.01
C VAL A 205 -7.08 -1.51 7.23
N ALA A 206 -7.44 -0.49 6.46
CA ALA A 206 -8.77 0.08 6.44
C ALA A 206 -9.27 0.29 5.02
N MET A 207 -10.58 0.29 4.85
CA MET A 207 -11.23 0.56 3.57
C MET A 207 -12.28 1.65 3.72
N VAL A 208 -12.33 2.55 2.73
CA VAL A 208 -13.42 3.51 2.55
C VAL A 208 -14.10 3.24 1.21
N SER A 209 -15.36 3.64 1.09
CA SER A 209 -16.17 3.37 -0.11
C SER A 209 -17.03 4.56 -0.46
N ASN A 210 -16.97 4.98 -1.72
CA ASN A 210 -17.74 6.07 -2.28
C ASN A 210 -18.51 5.57 -3.50
N ARG A 211 -19.81 5.83 -3.58
CA ARG A 211 -20.64 5.49 -4.74
C ARG A 211 -20.98 6.76 -5.51
N ILE A 212 -20.71 6.75 -6.82
CA ILE A 212 -20.91 7.91 -7.69
C ILE A 212 -22.15 7.71 -8.56
N TYR A 213 -22.98 8.75 -8.63
CA TYR A 213 -24.23 8.74 -9.38
C TYR A 213 -24.29 9.91 -10.35
N ASP A 214 -24.86 9.68 -11.54
CA ASP A 214 -25.42 10.75 -12.35
C ASP A 214 -26.77 11.18 -11.77
N TYR A 215 -27.04 12.49 -11.75
CA TYR A 215 -28.32 13.06 -11.38
C TYR A 215 -28.96 13.79 -12.56
N HIS A 216 -30.08 13.28 -13.05
CA HIS A 216 -30.83 13.93 -14.12
C HIS A 216 -31.90 14.85 -13.55
N GLN A 217 -31.59 16.15 -13.47
CA GLN A 217 -32.46 17.18 -12.89
C GLN A 217 -33.89 17.18 -13.45
N PRO A 218 -34.14 17.10 -14.78
CA PRO A 218 -35.51 17.18 -15.30
C PRO A 218 -36.44 16.07 -14.80
N SER A 219 -35.93 14.86 -14.58
CA SER A 219 -36.71 13.73 -14.04
C SER A 219 -36.50 13.47 -12.56
N HIS A 220 -35.56 14.16 -11.90
CA HIS A 220 -35.17 13.93 -10.51
C HIS A 220 -34.80 12.46 -10.24
N THR A 221 -34.04 11.87 -11.17
CA THR A 221 -33.62 10.46 -11.12
C THR A 221 -32.12 10.35 -10.96
N MET A 222 -31.69 9.40 -10.13
CA MET A 222 -30.29 9.03 -9.95
C MET A 222 -29.98 7.76 -10.74
N LEU A 223 -28.79 7.70 -11.32
CA LEU A 223 -28.23 6.51 -11.96
C LEU A 223 -26.87 6.23 -11.31
N ALA A 224 -26.73 5.08 -10.64
CA ALA A 224 -25.47 4.65 -10.08
C ALA A 224 -24.50 4.31 -11.22
N LEU A 225 -23.27 4.81 -11.18
CA LEU A 225 -22.27 4.61 -12.23
C LEU A 225 -21.18 3.65 -11.78
N VAL A 226 -20.49 4.01 -10.70
CA VAL A 226 -19.33 3.27 -10.19
C VAL A 226 -19.28 3.32 -8.66
N ASP A 227 -18.60 2.35 -8.05
CA ASP A 227 -18.01 2.58 -6.73
C ASP A 227 -16.50 2.79 -6.86
N VAL A 228 -16.01 3.71 -6.03
CA VAL A 228 -14.60 3.95 -5.76
C VAL A 228 -14.31 3.43 -4.35
N LYS A 229 -13.45 2.42 -4.25
CA LYS A 229 -12.98 1.90 -2.96
C LYS A 229 -11.50 2.13 -2.82
N LEU A 230 -11.12 2.69 -1.67
CA LEU A 230 -9.72 2.93 -1.34
C LEU A 230 -9.40 2.05 -0.14
N THR A 231 -8.50 1.09 -0.33
CA THR A 231 -7.97 0.26 0.74
C THR A 231 -6.60 0.78 1.13
N PHE A 232 -6.48 1.27 2.35
CA PHE A 232 -5.25 1.78 2.94
C PHE A 232 -4.56 0.63 3.67
N ILE A 233 -3.31 0.37 3.32
CA ILE A 233 -2.43 -0.59 3.98
C ILE A 233 -1.26 0.22 4.53
N PHE A 234 -1.22 0.32 5.86
CA PHE A 234 -0.19 1.05 6.59
C PHE A 234 0.61 0.06 7.43
N ASP A 235 1.84 -0.20 6.99
CA ASP A 235 2.82 -0.87 7.82
C ASP A 235 3.35 0.15 8.82
N LYS A 236 2.93 0.04 10.08
CA LYS A 236 3.25 0.99 11.16
C LYS A 236 4.74 1.10 11.46
N VAL A 237 5.54 0.17 10.96
CA VAL A 237 7.00 0.18 11.06
C VAL A 237 7.68 0.68 9.78
N ASP A 238 6.93 1.03 8.75
CA ASP A 238 7.42 1.73 7.55
C ASP A 238 7.17 3.23 7.67
N LYS A 239 7.72 3.97 6.72
CA LYS A 239 7.51 5.41 6.57
C LYS A 239 6.56 5.73 5.41
N GLN A 240 5.64 4.81 5.11
CA GLN A 240 4.74 4.91 3.96
C GLN A 240 3.38 4.26 4.17
N VAL A 241 2.40 4.71 3.38
CA VAL A 241 1.05 4.15 3.28
C VAL A 241 0.78 3.76 1.83
N VAL A 242 0.34 2.52 1.62
CA VAL A 242 -0.13 2.02 0.31
C VAL A 242 -1.63 2.20 0.20
N ILE A 243 -2.11 2.71 -0.94
CA ILE A 243 -3.53 2.82 -1.25
C ILE A 243 -3.83 2.01 -2.51
N LEU A 244 -4.67 0.99 -2.36
CA LEU A 244 -5.27 0.28 -3.49
C LEU A 244 -6.58 0.98 -3.86
N LYS A 245 -6.66 1.50 -5.08
CA LYS A 245 -7.76 2.33 -5.58
C LYS A 245 -8.56 1.56 -6.62
N ASP A 246 -9.58 0.85 -6.18
CA ASP A 246 -10.43 0.08 -7.06
C ASP A 246 -11.63 0.93 -7.53
N VAL A 247 -11.80 1.06 -8.84
CA VAL A 247 -12.96 1.68 -9.48
C VAL A 247 -13.71 0.61 -10.26
N LYS A 248 -14.96 0.33 -9.89
CA LYS A 248 -15.75 -0.75 -10.47
C LYS A 248 -17.08 -0.24 -10.97
N LEU A 249 -17.44 -0.72 -12.15
CA LEU A 249 -18.72 -0.50 -12.80
C LEU A 249 -19.85 -1.11 -11.98
N LEU A 250 -20.93 -0.35 -11.81
CA LEU A 250 -22.17 -0.87 -11.24
C LEU A 250 -23.10 -1.34 -12.36
N ASP A 251 -23.85 -2.41 -12.09
CA ASP A 251 -24.84 -2.97 -13.03
C ASP A 251 -25.78 -1.89 -13.57
N GLN A 252 -25.83 -1.76 -14.89
CA GLN A 252 -26.67 -0.78 -15.55
C GLN A 252 -28.00 -1.41 -15.99
N PRO A 253 -29.17 -0.76 -15.78
CA PRO A 253 -30.41 -1.30 -16.30
C PRO A 253 -30.39 -1.38 -17.83
N LYS A 254 -31.03 -2.42 -18.38
CA LYS A 254 -31.10 -2.63 -19.83
C LYS A 254 -31.64 -1.39 -20.56
N PHE A 255 -30.99 -1.04 -21.68
CA PHE A 255 -31.34 0.10 -22.54
C PHE A 255 -31.20 1.49 -21.89
N VAL A 256 -30.41 1.61 -20.82
CA VAL A 256 -30.07 2.91 -20.23
C VAL A 256 -28.86 3.53 -20.92
N MET A 257 -27.80 2.75 -21.13
CA MET A 257 -26.56 3.23 -21.76
C MET A 257 -26.61 3.08 -23.29
N GLN A 258 -25.94 4.00 -23.99
CA GLN A 258 -25.65 3.95 -25.42
C GLN A 258 -24.16 3.73 -25.65
N PRO A 259 -23.76 3.30 -26.85
CA PRO A 259 -22.36 3.16 -27.17
C PRO A 259 -21.60 4.49 -27.01
N LEU A 260 -20.39 4.40 -26.46
CA LEU A 260 -19.41 5.48 -26.38
C LEU A 260 -18.43 5.30 -27.54
N THR A 261 -18.19 6.35 -28.31
CA THR A 261 -17.19 6.33 -29.39
C THR A 261 -15.97 7.14 -28.97
N ILE A 262 -14.79 6.54 -29.12
CA ILE A 262 -13.48 7.20 -29.02
C ILE A 262 -12.72 6.99 -30.32
N GLU A 263 -11.64 7.76 -30.54
CA GLU A 263 -10.71 7.49 -31.64
C GLU A 263 -9.33 7.12 -31.09
N ILE A 264 -8.72 6.06 -31.62
CA ILE A 264 -7.35 5.65 -31.29
C ILE A 264 -6.46 5.71 -32.53
N SER A 265 -5.15 5.83 -32.32
CA SER A 265 -4.17 5.76 -33.40
C SER A 265 -3.86 4.32 -33.78
N GLU A 266 -4.11 3.94 -35.04
CA GLU A 266 -3.59 2.73 -35.67
C GLU A 266 -2.60 3.10 -36.77
N GLY A 267 -1.31 3.17 -36.42
CA GLY A 267 -0.24 3.60 -37.34
C GLY A 267 -0.32 5.10 -37.65
N GLU A 268 -0.60 5.47 -38.90
CA GLU A 268 -0.75 6.88 -39.33
C GLU A 268 -2.22 7.34 -39.39
N SER A 269 -3.19 6.49 -39.01
CA SER A 269 -4.63 6.76 -39.13
C SER A 269 -5.33 6.70 -37.77
N MET A 270 -6.34 7.56 -37.57
CA MET A 270 -7.25 7.46 -36.44
C MET A 270 -8.41 6.51 -36.79
N VAL A 271 -8.74 5.62 -35.87
CA VAL A 271 -9.82 4.63 -36.00
C VAL A 271 -10.84 4.87 -34.90
N GLU A 272 -12.11 4.97 -35.29
CA GLU A 272 -13.24 5.05 -34.36
C GLU A 272 -13.49 3.68 -33.71
N VAL A 273 -13.53 3.66 -32.39
CA VAL A 273 -13.87 2.50 -31.57
C VAL A 273 -15.17 2.77 -30.83
N GLU A 274 -16.18 1.93 -31.07
CA GLU A 274 -17.49 2.02 -30.45
C GLU A 274 -17.59 0.99 -29.31
N ILE A 275 -17.65 1.46 -28.06
CA ILE A 275 -17.79 0.65 -26.85
C ILE A 275 -19.26 0.64 -26.39
N PRO A 276 -19.99 -0.48 -26.49
CA PRO A 276 -21.32 -0.64 -25.93
C PRO A 276 -21.33 -0.37 -24.44
N ALA A 277 -22.18 0.56 -24.01
CA ALA A 277 -22.34 0.93 -22.60
C ALA A 277 -21.05 1.37 -21.87
N GLY A 278 -20.05 1.86 -22.60
CA GLY A 278 -18.77 2.27 -22.02
C GLY A 278 -18.85 3.55 -21.17
N LEU A 279 -18.17 3.53 -20.02
CA LEU A 279 -17.85 4.69 -19.20
C LEU A 279 -16.37 5.01 -19.37
N LEU A 280 -16.05 6.14 -20.00
CA LEU A 280 -14.68 6.67 -19.95
C LEU A 280 -14.46 7.34 -18.60
N ILE A 281 -13.42 6.92 -17.90
CA ILE A 281 -13.07 7.39 -16.58
C ILE A 281 -11.67 8.00 -16.63
N GLN A 282 -11.56 9.20 -16.07
CA GLN A 282 -10.29 9.85 -15.76
C GLN A 282 -10.24 10.01 -14.24
N PHE A 283 -9.37 9.25 -13.59
CA PHE A 283 -9.28 9.16 -12.14
C PHE A 283 -7.91 9.60 -11.66
N SER A 284 -7.86 10.59 -10.77
CA SER A 284 -6.59 11.17 -10.31
C SER A 284 -6.45 11.27 -8.81
N ASN A 285 -5.21 11.18 -8.38
CA ASN A 285 -4.68 11.63 -7.11
C ASN A 285 -4.33 13.11 -7.20
N ARG A 286 -4.63 13.88 -6.15
CA ARG A 286 -4.36 15.33 -6.12
C ARG A 286 -3.96 15.76 -4.72
N GLU A 287 -2.70 16.20 -4.58
CA GLU A 287 -2.12 16.49 -3.27
C GLU A 287 -1.22 17.71 -3.31
N GLU A 288 -1.49 18.66 -2.43
CA GLU A 288 -0.58 19.74 -2.05
C GLU A 288 0.43 19.21 -1.03
N TRP A 289 1.71 19.51 -1.23
CA TRP A 289 2.81 19.05 -0.37
C TRP A 289 3.40 20.18 0.47
N ASP A 290 2.93 20.33 1.69
CA ASP A 290 3.37 21.30 2.70
C ASP A 290 4.68 20.91 3.43
N LEU A 291 5.56 20.18 2.74
CA LEU A 291 6.77 19.60 3.34
C LEU A 291 7.82 20.66 3.76
N GLY A 292 7.78 21.84 3.14
CA GLY A 292 8.74 22.91 3.39
C GLY A 292 8.73 23.42 4.84
N SER A 293 9.86 23.97 5.28
CA SER A 293 9.96 24.62 6.58
C SER A 293 9.23 25.95 6.64
N ALA A 294 8.64 26.23 7.80
CA ALA A 294 8.04 27.51 8.11
C ALA A 294 9.11 28.63 8.14
N PRO A 295 8.75 29.88 7.81
CA PRO A 295 7.42 30.34 7.44
C PRO A 295 7.06 30.16 5.95
N GLU A 296 7.97 29.72 5.09
CA GLU A 296 7.74 29.68 3.64
C GLU A 296 6.92 28.48 3.18
N TYR A 297 7.10 27.29 3.76
CA TYR A 297 6.48 26.03 3.32
C TYR A 297 6.74 25.72 1.84
N THR A 298 7.94 26.07 1.37
CA THR A 298 8.33 25.84 -0.01
C THR A 298 9.09 24.52 -0.16
N SER A 299 8.97 23.87 -1.31
CA SER A 299 9.65 22.63 -1.65
C SER A 299 10.08 22.61 -3.11
N TYR A 300 11.05 21.78 -3.43
CA TYR A 300 11.44 21.41 -4.80
C TYR A 300 10.72 20.11 -5.16
N ALA A 301 10.35 19.90 -6.42
CA ALA A 301 9.69 18.66 -6.80
C ALA A 301 9.99 18.22 -8.23
N HIS A 302 10.28 16.92 -8.37
CA HIS A 302 10.52 16.27 -9.65
C HIS A 302 9.63 15.03 -9.81
N TYR A 303 9.16 14.77 -11.04
CA TYR A 303 8.30 13.65 -11.42
C TYR A 303 9.03 12.72 -12.40
N TYR A 304 9.48 11.59 -11.89
CA TYR A 304 10.05 10.49 -12.65
C TYR A 304 8.91 9.69 -13.28
N THR A 305 8.68 9.82 -14.58
CA THR A 305 7.46 9.31 -15.23
C THR A 305 7.68 8.77 -16.64
N ALA A 306 6.86 7.79 -16.99
CA ALA A 306 6.80 7.22 -18.32
C ALA A 306 6.22 8.23 -19.31
N GLY A 307 6.82 8.35 -20.49
CA GLY A 307 6.35 9.31 -21.49
C GLY A 307 6.68 10.78 -21.20
N GLY A 308 7.47 11.04 -20.14
CA GLY A 308 8.14 12.31 -19.90
C GLY A 308 9.07 12.73 -21.05
N VAL A 309 9.62 13.95 -20.95
CA VAL A 309 10.61 14.44 -21.94
C VAL A 309 11.84 13.53 -21.97
N ASP A 310 12.31 13.20 -20.77
CA ASP A 310 13.27 12.15 -20.51
C ASP A 310 12.45 11.03 -19.85
N ASP A 311 12.25 9.92 -20.56
CA ASP A 311 11.47 8.78 -20.07
C ASP A 311 12.16 8.20 -18.83
N GLU A 312 11.62 8.50 -17.65
CA GLU A 312 12.28 8.36 -16.34
C GLU A 312 11.52 7.43 -15.38
N ALA A 313 10.50 6.70 -15.88
CA ALA A 313 9.80 5.70 -15.08
C ALA A 313 10.74 4.61 -14.54
N LEU A 314 10.31 4.00 -13.43
CA LEU A 314 11.06 2.97 -12.74
C LEU A 314 10.50 1.58 -13.06
N ASP A 315 11.38 0.58 -13.12
CA ASP A 315 11.01 -0.81 -13.38
C ASP A 315 10.30 -1.46 -12.18
N THR A 316 9.27 -2.25 -12.46
CA THR A 316 8.57 -3.05 -11.43
C THR A 316 8.31 -4.48 -11.89
N ALA A 317 8.18 -5.39 -10.91
CA ALA A 317 7.71 -6.75 -11.13
C ALA A 317 6.25 -6.85 -11.64
N TYR A 318 5.44 -5.78 -11.51
CA TYR A 318 4.03 -5.76 -11.88
C TYR A 318 3.82 -5.29 -13.34
N ASN A 319 3.80 -6.24 -14.27
CA ASN A 319 3.53 -6.02 -15.70
C ASN A 319 2.03 -6.20 -16.06
N ASP A 320 1.73 -6.34 -17.35
CA ASP A 320 0.39 -6.57 -17.90
C ASP A 320 -0.33 -7.82 -17.38
N ASP A 321 0.39 -8.82 -16.84
CA ASP A 321 -0.23 -10.00 -16.21
C ASP A 321 -0.83 -9.72 -14.81
N TRP A 322 -0.58 -8.53 -14.24
CA TRP A 322 -1.00 -8.14 -12.89
C TRP A 322 -2.20 -7.20 -12.86
N THR A 323 -2.84 -6.88 -13.99
CA THR A 323 -4.01 -5.99 -14.05
C THR A 323 -5.17 -6.58 -14.81
N LEU A 324 -6.40 -6.24 -14.43
CA LEU A 324 -7.60 -6.48 -15.26
C LEU A 324 -7.69 -5.53 -16.45
N LEU A 325 -7.18 -4.31 -16.27
CA LEU A 325 -7.39 -3.22 -17.20
C LEU A 325 -6.18 -2.29 -17.20
N PRO A 326 -5.40 -2.23 -18.29
CA PRO A 326 -4.40 -1.19 -18.48
C PRO A 326 -5.06 0.17 -18.75
N THR A 327 -4.28 1.24 -18.65
CA THR A 327 -4.69 2.57 -19.09
C THR A 327 -4.93 2.60 -20.61
N LEU A 328 -5.70 3.59 -21.08
CA LEU A 328 -5.90 3.81 -22.50
C LEU A 328 -4.59 4.20 -23.21
N PRO A 329 -4.50 3.95 -24.52
CA PRO A 329 -3.36 4.39 -25.31
C PRO A 329 -3.18 5.92 -25.27
N GLY A 330 -1.94 6.39 -25.22
CA GLY A 330 -1.65 7.82 -25.41
C GLY A 330 -2.17 8.32 -26.76
N ASN A 331 -2.52 9.60 -26.83
CA ASN A 331 -3.11 10.28 -27.99
C ASN A 331 -4.53 9.80 -28.38
N TYR A 332 -5.22 9.00 -27.55
CA TYR A 332 -6.63 8.71 -27.81
C TYR A 332 -7.45 10.01 -27.76
N THR A 333 -8.49 10.09 -28.58
CA THR A 333 -9.33 11.29 -28.64
C THR A 333 -10.78 11.01 -28.31
N LEU A 334 -11.40 12.02 -27.70
CA LEU A 334 -12.82 12.08 -27.39
C LEU A 334 -13.38 13.38 -27.97
N ASP A 335 -14.35 13.26 -28.87
CA ASP A 335 -14.95 14.41 -29.57
C ASP A 335 -13.89 15.32 -30.23
N GLY A 336 -12.80 14.72 -30.75
CA GLY A 336 -11.67 15.42 -31.39
C GLY A 336 -10.69 16.11 -30.43
N THR A 337 -10.83 15.90 -29.12
CA THR A 337 -9.87 16.36 -28.11
C THR A 337 -8.98 15.20 -27.72
N GLU A 338 -7.67 15.38 -27.82
CA GLU A 338 -6.68 14.42 -27.31
C GLU A 338 -6.69 14.42 -25.78
N MET A 339 -6.87 13.23 -25.21
CA MET A 339 -7.21 13.08 -23.80
C MET A 339 -5.99 12.72 -22.96
N ALA A 340 -5.30 11.60 -23.23
CA ALA A 340 -4.09 11.23 -22.48
C ALA A 340 -2.81 11.50 -23.26
N LEU A 341 -1.76 11.94 -22.56
CA LEU A 341 -0.43 12.08 -23.14
C LEU A 341 0.30 10.74 -23.30
N TYR A 342 0.11 9.81 -22.36
CA TYR A 342 0.80 8.53 -22.33
C TYR A 342 -0.12 7.34 -22.04
N GLY A 343 0.41 6.12 -22.26
CA GLY A 343 -0.29 4.84 -22.16
C GLY A 343 -0.24 4.04 -23.47
N SER A 344 -0.66 2.78 -23.50
CA SER A 344 -1.26 2.00 -22.41
C SER A 344 -0.21 1.42 -21.45
N GLU A 345 -0.50 1.45 -20.15
CA GLU A 345 0.33 0.85 -19.09
C GLU A 345 -0.55 0.05 -18.11
N PRO A 346 -0.05 -1.04 -17.51
CA PRO A 346 1.31 -1.57 -17.67
C PRO A 346 1.44 -2.35 -18.99
N THR A 347 2.64 -2.34 -19.57
CA THR A 347 3.00 -3.24 -20.67
C THR A 347 3.68 -4.52 -20.15
N SER A 348 4.17 -5.37 -21.07
CA SER A 348 4.99 -6.54 -20.72
C SER A 348 6.25 -6.22 -19.91
N ALA A 349 6.76 -4.99 -20.02
CA ALA A 349 7.74 -4.43 -19.10
C ALA A 349 6.97 -3.52 -18.12
N GLY A 350 6.76 -4.00 -16.90
CA GLY A 350 6.04 -3.24 -15.88
C GLY A 350 6.85 -2.02 -15.45
N THR A 351 6.21 -0.85 -15.44
CA THR A 351 6.79 0.39 -14.93
C THR A 351 5.89 1.06 -13.90
N TYR A 352 6.45 1.94 -13.09
CA TYR A 352 5.75 2.82 -12.17
C TYR A 352 6.39 4.21 -12.13
N ASP A 353 5.60 5.22 -11.80
CA ASP A 353 6.06 6.61 -11.76
C ASP A 353 6.21 7.11 -10.32
N VAL A 354 7.07 8.11 -10.09
CA VAL A 354 7.33 8.68 -8.77
C VAL A 354 7.42 10.20 -8.83
N ALA A 355 6.67 10.90 -7.98
CA ALA A 355 6.92 12.30 -7.66
C ALA A 355 7.70 12.37 -6.34
N GLN A 356 8.87 13.02 -6.35
CA GLN A 356 9.69 13.29 -5.18
C GLN A 356 9.66 14.77 -4.84
N ILE A 357 9.48 15.10 -3.56
CA ILE A 357 9.40 16.45 -3.02
C ILE A 357 10.51 16.64 -2.00
N VAL A 358 11.39 17.61 -2.21
CA VAL A 358 12.49 17.96 -1.29
C VAL A 358 12.15 19.22 -0.52
N SER A 359 12.19 19.16 0.81
CA SER A 359 11.90 20.33 1.64
C SER A 359 12.92 21.46 1.41
N ASN A 360 12.50 22.74 1.51
CA ASN A 360 13.40 23.88 1.29
C ASN A 360 14.62 23.96 2.23
N ASP A 361 14.55 23.34 3.40
CA ASP A 361 15.64 23.24 4.36
C ASP A 361 16.54 22.02 4.12
N GLY A 362 16.17 21.16 3.16
CA GLY A 362 16.90 19.96 2.79
C GLY A 362 16.98 18.90 3.86
N ASN A 363 16.05 18.89 4.81
CA ASN A 363 16.02 17.92 5.90
C ASN A 363 15.15 16.71 5.57
N TYR A 364 14.15 16.85 4.70
CA TYR A 364 13.14 15.82 4.46
C TYR A 364 12.86 15.62 2.98
N VAL A 365 12.47 14.39 2.65
CA VAL A 365 11.95 13.99 1.34
C VAL A 365 10.55 13.43 1.52
N GLY A 366 9.59 13.96 0.78
CA GLY A 366 8.27 13.36 0.57
C GLY A 366 8.24 12.67 -0.78
N PHE A 367 7.48 11.59 -0.91
CA PHE A 367 7.32 10.93 -2.19
C PHE A 367 5.93 10.34 -2.36
N VAL A 368 5.48 10.26 -3.61
CA VAL A 368 4.36 9.44 -4.02
C VAL A 368 4.73 8.65 -5.28
N ALA A 369 4.49 7.35 -5.25
CA ALA A 369 4.63 6.48 -6.41
C ALA A 369 3.27 6.02 -6.92
N HIS A 370 3.14 5.77 -8.23
CA HIS A 370 1.91 5.36 -8.89
C HIS A 370 2.12 4.14 -9.79
N TRP A 371 1.24 3.13 -9.64
CA TRP A 371 1.17 1.99 -10.55
C TRP A 371 -0.29 1.68 -10.92
N PRO A 372 -0.60 1.33 -12.19
CA PRO A 372 0.28 1.44 -13.34
C PRO A 372 0.80 2.87 -13.55
N SER A 373 1.83 3.05 -14.38
CA SER A 373 2.29 4.39 -14.77
C SER A 373 1.10 5.22 -15.28
N VAL A 374 1.09 6.50 -14.92
CA VAL A 374 -0.06 7.38 -15.11
C VAL A 374 -0.19 7.82 -16.57
N SER A 375 -1.41 8.10 -17.00
CA SER A 375 -1.71 8.62 -18.34
C SER A 375 -1.33 10.10 -18.47
N ASP A 376 -1.50 10.85 -17.37
CA ASP A 376 -1.21 12.28 -17.27
C ASP A 376 -0.69 12.63 -15.87
N TRP A 377 0.20 13.62 -15.77
CA TRP A 377 0.90 13.97 -14.53
C TRP A 377 1.25 15.46 -14.47
N THR A 378 1.43 15.98 -13.25
CA THR A 378 2.15 17.25 -13.03
C THR A 378 2.60 17.39 -11.58
N VAL A 379 3.68 18.14 -11.31
CA VAL A 379 4.07 18.59 -9.96
C VAL A 379 3.53 19.97 -9.57
N ASN A 380 2.85 20.69 -10.47
CA ASN A 380 2.40 22.07 -10.20
C ASN A 380 0.98 22.37 -10.71
N ALA A 381 0.02 21.51 -10.39
CA ALA A 381 -1.37 21.70 -10.76
C ALA A 381 -2.03 22.93 -10.10
N GLY A 382 -1.45 23.44 -9.02
CA GLY A 382 -1.88 24.65 -8.32
C GLY A 382 -1.69 25.91 -9.17
N ASP A 383 -0.45 26.21 -9.57
CA ASP A 383 -0.13 27.40 -10.37
C ASP A 383 -0.66 27.32 -11.80
N ASP A 384 -0.66 26.12 -12.39
CA ASP A 384 -1.23 25.90 -13.73
C ASP A 384 -2.77 25.94 -13.73
N ASP A 385 -3.39 26.05 -12.55
CA ASP A 385 -4.84 26.16 -12.33
C ASP A 385 -5.63 24.99 -12.95
N ILE A 386 -5.12 23.77 -12.77
CA ILE A 386 -5.73 22.52 -13.27
C ILE A 386 -6.12 21.52 -12.16
N TRP A 387 -5.84 21.85 -10.89
CA TRP A 387 -6.19 21.02 -9.72
C TRP A 387 -7.68 20.65 -9.59
N TRP A 388 -8.58 21.35 -10.27
CA TRP A 388 -10.05 21.26 -10.11
C TRP A 388 -10.77 20.50 -11.23
N LYS A 389 -10.05 20.01 -12.25
CA LYS A 389 -10.61 19.34 -13.44
C LYS A 389 -9.72 18.18 -13.88
N ARG A 390 -10.30 17.23 -14.62
CA ARG A 390 -9.53 16.22 -15.37
C ARG A 390 -8.44 16.86 -16.23
N MET A 391 -7.33 16.18 -16.40
CA MET A 391 -6.28 16.58 -17.32
C MET A 391 -6.67 16.18 -18.76
N VAL A 392 -6.06 16.87 -19.71
CA VAL A 392 -6.04 16.45 -21.11
C VAL A 392 -4.60 16.59 -21.64
N ALA A 393 -4.25 15.91 -22.72
CA ALA A 393 -2.91 15.96 -23.34
C ALA A 393 -2.41 17.38 -23.67
N ALA A 394 -3.31 18.35 -23.81
CA ALA A 394 -2.98 19.75 -24.07
C ALA A 394 -2.70 20.59 -22.80
N ASP A 395 -3.00 20.07 -21.61
CA ASP A 395 -2.67 20.72 -20.34
C ASP A 395 -1.15 20.66 -20.06
N PRO A 396 -0.63 21.42 -19.08
CA PRO A 396 0.78 21.30 -18.69
C PRO A 396 1.11 20.00 -17.94
N HIS A 397 2.02 19.18 -18.49
CA HIS A 397 2.58 17.99 -17.84
C HIS A 397 3.96 18.25 -17.25
N ARG A 398 4.01 19.14 -16.25
CA ARG A 398 5.29 19.51 -15.63
C ARG A 398 5.87 18.34 -14.84
N VAL A 399 7.06 17.89 -15.21
CA VAL A 399 7.87 16.96 -14.43
C VAL A 399 8.81 17.70 -13.46
N ASP A 400 9.04 18.99 -13.66
CA ASP A 400 10.03 19.76 -12.94
C ASP A 400 9.68 21.26 -12.97
N GLY A 401 10.32 22.04 -12.12
CA GLY A 401 10.17 23.48 -12.06
C GLY A 401 11.02 24.26 -13.04
N THR A 402 10.56 25.48 -13.33
CA THR A 402 11.40 26.50 -14.03
C THR A 402 11.80 27.63 -13.08
N THR A 403 11.26 27.64 -11.86
CA THR A 403 11.53 28.60 -10.78
C THR A 403 11.18 27.93 -9.46
N GLU A 404 12.10 27.17 -8.92
CA GLU A 404 11.98 26.52 -7.62
C GLU A 404 12.70 27.30 -6.50
N PRO A 405 12.35 27.07 -5.22
CA PRO A 405 11.30 26.17 -4.72
C PRO A 405 9.88 26.75 -4.86
N TRP A 406 8.90 25.88 -5.05
CA TRP A 406 7.47 26.24 -5.10
C TRP A 406 6.87 26.37 -3.71
N LEU A 407 5.86 27.23 -3.58
CA LEU A 407 5.01 27.27 -2.39
C LEU A 407 4.06 26.07 -2.46
N ALA A 408 4.31 25.04 -1.66
CA ALA A 408 3.54 23.80 -1.58
C ALA A 408 3.17 23.20 -2.97
N PRO A 409 4.08 22.46 -3.62
CA PRO A 409 3.80 21.87 -4.94
C PRO A 409 2.56 20.98 -4.88
N LEU A 410 1.71 21.07 -5.91
CA LEU A 410 0.49 20.28 -6.02
C LEU A 410 0.66 19.22 -7.10
N THR A 411 0.84 17.97 -6.68
CA THR A 411 1.02 16.82 -7.56
C THR A 411 -0.30 16.30 -8.08
N VAL A 412 -0.32 15.86 -9.33
CA VAL A 412 -1.40 15.09 -9.94
C VAL A 412 -0.80 13.89 -10.64
N GLY A 413 -1.39 12.72 -10.42
CA GLY A 413 -1.23 11.53 -11.26
C GLY A 413 -2.62 11.02 -11.65
N GLU A 414 -2.90 10.93 -12.95
CA GLU A 414 -4.21 10.60 -13.51
C GLU A 414 -4.14 9.33 -14.38
N TRP A 415 -5.13 8.45 -14.22
CA TRP A 415 -5.32 7.27 -15.06
C TRP A 415 -6.57 7.42 -15.91
N ASP A 416 -6.42 7.13 -17.19
CA ASP A 416 -7.50 7.10 -18.17
C ASP A 416 -7.84 5.66 -18.54
N PHE A 417 -9.09 5.23 -18.35
CA PHE A 417 -9.53 3.86 -18.64
C PHE A 417 -11.03 3.80 -18.97
N ILE A 418 -11.47 2.69 -19.57
CA ILE A 418 -12.88 2.49 -19.92
C ILE A 418 -13.46 1.30 -19.20
N LEU A 419 -14.53 1.54 -18.45
CA LEU A 419 -15.31 0.49 -17.83
C LEU A 419 -16.51 0.06 -18.69
N ALA A 420 -16.68 -1.25 -18.89
CA ALA A 420 -17.81 -1.85 -19.61
C ALA A 420 -18.01 -3.32 -19.22
N GLU A 421 -19.26 -3.83 -19.35
CA GLU A 421 -19.62 -5.25 -19.17
C GLU A 421 -19.16 -6.17 -20.33
N SER A 422 -18.53 -5.61 -21.38
CA SER A 422 -18.14 -6.35 -22.59
C SER A 422 -16.64 -6.65 -22.58
N GLU A 423 -16.24 -7.79 -23.16
CA GLU A 423 -14.83 -8.10 -23.41
C GLU A 423 -14.32 -7.38 -24.68
N GLU A 424 -13.10 -6.83 -24.58
CA GLU A 424 -12.23 -6.19 -25.60
C GLU A 424 -12.85 -5.84 -26.97
N LEU A 425 -12.85 -4.54 -27.31
CA LEU A 425 -13.48 -4.01 -28.53
C LEU A 425 -12.53 -3.16 -29.37
N GLY A 426 -11.29 -3.61 -29.55
CA GLY A 426 -10.23 -2.83 -30.21
C GLY A 426 -9.50 -1.87 -29.28
N VAL A 427 -10.00 -1.70 -28.05
CA VAL A 427 -9.28 -1.17 -26.89
C VAL A 427 -9.56 -2.04 -25.67
N PRO A 428 -8.63 -2.07 -24.68
CA PRO A 428 -8.88 -2.72 -23.41
C PRO A 428 -10.08 -2.09 -22.69
N VAL A 429 -10.98 -2.95 -22.20
CA VAL A 429 -12.12 -2.60 -21.35
C VAL A 429 -12.31 -3.72 -20.32
N ALA A 430 -12.74 -3.35 -19.12
CA ALA A 430 -13.10 -4.30 -18.07
C ALA A 430 -14.18 -3.71 -17.16
N GLU A 431 -14.69 -4.46 -16.21
CA GLU A 431 -15.65 -3.91 -15.24
C GLU A 431 -14.96 -3.22 -14.06
N GLN A 432 -13.67 -3.51 -13.81
CA GLN A 432 -12.88 -2.95 -12.72
C GLN A 432 -11.53 -2.45 -13.21
N PHE A 433 -11.09 -1.33 -12.64
CA PHE A 433 -9.73 -0.81 -12.72
C PHE A 433 -9.12 -0.71 -11.32
N ARG A 434 -7.80 -0.88 -11.22
CA ARG A 434 -7.04 -0.56 -10.02
C ARG A 434 -5.90 0.38 -10.35
N GLY A 435 -5.90 1.53 -9.67
CA GLY A 435 -4.69 2.33 -9.47
C GLY A 435 -4.12 2.05 -8.09
N VAL A 436 -2.81 2.16 -7.94
CA VAL A 436 -2.07 1.99 -6.69
C VAL A 436 -1.27 3.25 -6.44
N SER A 437 -1.19 3.68 -5.18
CA SER A 437 -0.19 4.69 -4.84
C SER A 437 0.43 4.47 -3.48
N VAL A 438 1.71 4.79 -3.37
CA VAL A 438 2.52 4.63 -2.16
C VAL A 438 3.04 6.00 -1.75
N TYR A 439 2.57 6.52 -0.62
CA TYR A 439 2.95 7.83 -0.10
C TYR A 439 3.87 7.67 1.09
N GLY A 440 4.96 8.44 1.16
CA GLY A 440 5.87 8.39 2.29
C GLY A 440 6.64 9.68 2.56
N VAL A 441 7.26 9.75 3.74
CA VAL A 441 8.13 10.85 4.17
C VAL A 441 9.34 10.29 4.91
N THR A 442 10.54 10.73 4.54
CA THR A 442 11.81 10.30 5.12
C THR A 442 12.69 11.51 5.48
N ASP A 443 13.75 11.26 6.24
CA ASP A 443 14.90 12.17 6.23
C ASP A 443 15.48 12.22 4.81
N ARG A 444 16.10 13.35 4.46
CA ARG A 444 16.87 13.46 3.23
C ARG A 444 18.25 12.85 3.44
N ASN A 445 18.53 11.73 2.78
CA ASN A 445 19.81 11.03 2.82
C ASN A 445 20.70 11.51 1.68
N ASP A 446 20.27 11.24 0.45
CA ASP A 446 20.95 11.60 -0.79
C ASP A 446 19.99 11.97 -1.93
N GLY A 447 18.67 11.98 -1.66
CA GLY A 447 17.69 12.51 -2.60
C GLY A 447 18.00 13.95 -2.94
N ASP A 448 18.03 14.28 -4.22
CA ASP A 448 18.42 15.59 -4.70
C ASP A 448 17.51 16.05 -5.82
N ASP A 449 17.46 17.35 -5.97
CA ASP A 449 16.72 18.05 -7.02
C ASP A 449 17.72 18.94 -7.79
N ALA A 450 17.52 19.12 -9.09
CA ALA A 450 18.44 19.83 -9.95
C ALA A 450 18.58 21.32 -9.58
N ASP A 451 17.53 21.96 -9.08
CA ASP A 451 17.51 23.36 -8.65
C ASP A 451 17.86 23.53 -7.16
N TYR A 452 17.66 22.50 -6.32
CA TYR A 452 18.18 22.48 -4.95
C TYR A 452 19.69 22.21 -4.88
N GLY A 453 20.15 21.22 -5.66
CA GLY A 453 21.48 20.64 -5.58
C GLY A 453 22.18 20.58 -6.94
N SER A 454 22.40 19.37 -7.46
CA SER A 454 23.18 19.19 -8.69
C SER A 454 22.48 18.41 -9.80
N THR A 455 21.64 17.45 -9.46
CA THR A 455 20.91 16.57 -10.39
C THR A 455 19.67 16.01 -9.69
N ASN A 456 18.66 15.63 -10.44
CA ASN A 456 17.51 14.88 -9.92
C ASN A 456 17.97 13.47 -9.53
N VAL A 457 17.85 13.13 -8.24
CA VAL A 457 18.22 11.82 -7.67
C VAL A 457 17.13 11.41 -6.68
N ILE A 458 16.59 10.21 -6.84
CA ILE A 458 15.64 9.65 -5.87
C ILE A 458 16.38 9.29 -4.59
N ASP A 459 15.82 9.65 -3.44
CA ASP A 459 16.38 9.33 -2.12
C ASP A 459 16.50 7.83 -1.93
N THR A 460 17.65 7.38 -1.43
CA THR A 460 17.93 5.97 -1.16
C THR A 460 16.95 5.34 -0.16
N GLU A 461 16.47 6.09 0.84
CA GLU A 461 15.45 5.57 1.75
C GLU A 461 14.08 5.51 1.07
N ALA A 462 13.72 6.49 0.23
CA ALA A 462 12.50 6.39 -0.58
C ALA A 462 12.53 5.15 -1.48
N MET A 463 13.63 4.90 -2.18
CA MET A 463 13.81 3.68 -2.99
C MET A 463 13.75 2.40 -2.15
N TYR A 464 14.35 2.38 -0.95
CA TYR A 464 14.23 1.25 -0.04
C TYR A 464 12.76 0.94 0.27
N GLN A 465 11.94 1.97 0.52
CA GLN A 465 10.52 1.81 0.83
C GLN A 465 9.72 1.36 -0.40
N LEU A 466 10.02 1.90 -1.58
CA LEU A 466 9.35 1.59 -2.85
C LEU A 466 9.67 0.18 -3.34
N ASP A 467 10.93 -0.27 -3.27
CA ASP A 467 11.32 -1.61 -3.71
C ASP A 467 10.63 -2.71 -2.90
N LYS A 468 10.31 -2.47 -1.62
CA LYS A 468 9.50 -3.42 -0.83
C LYS A 468 8.13 -3.71 -1.42
N HIS A 469 7.58 -2.78 -2.20
CA HIS A 469 6.29 -2.95 -2.85
C HIS A 469 6.45 -3.28 -4.32
N PHE A 470 7.21 -2.51 -5.09
CA PHE A 470 7.30 -2.64 -6.55
C PHE A 470 8.26 -3.73 -7.02
N ASN A 471 9.26 -4.09 -6.20
CA ASN A 471 10.25 -5.13 -6.50
C ASN A 471 10.49 -6.03 -5.27
N PRO A 472 9.44 -6.64 -4.71
CA PRO A 472 9.52 -7.32 -3.42
C PRO A 472 10.31 -8.61 -3.53
N TRP A 473 10.87 -9.06 -2.41
CA TRP A 473 11.38 -10.43 -2.31
C TRP A 473 10.25 -11.43 -2.52
N SER A 474 10.34 -12.21 -3.59
CA SER A 474 9.25 -13.05 -4.08
C SER A 474 9.46 -14.54 -3.76
N LEU A 475 8.41 -15.35 -3.92
CA LEU A 475 8.45 -16.79 -3.67
C LEU A 475 9.46 -17.49 -4.57
N VAL A 476 9.67 -17.01 -5.81
CA VAL A 476 10.71 -17.56 -6.68
C VAL A 476 12.10 -17.29 -6.10
N ASP A 477 12.35 -16.10 -5.55
CA ASP A 477 13.62 -15.77 -4.89
C ASP A 477 13.86 -16.67 -3.67
N ALA A 478 12.82 -16.89 -2.86
CA ALA A 478 12.89 -17.71 -1.66
C ALA A 478 13.20 -19.20 -1.95
N VAL A 479 12.66 -19.77 -3.02
CA VAL A 479 12.80 -21.23 -3.31
C VAL A 479 13.91 -21.58 -4.30
N THR A 480 14.41 -20.60 -5.07
CA THR A 480 15.56 -20.79 -5.97
C THR A 480 16.86 -20.34 -5.34
N LYS A 481 16.83 -19.21 -4.61
CA LYS A 481 18.01 -18.46 -4.17
C LYS A 481 18.98 -18.10 -5.30
N ASP A 482 18.53 -18.01 -6.56
CA ASP A 482 19.43 -17.81 -7.70
C ASP A 482 20.16 -16.45 -7.66
N ILE A 483 19.51 -15.38 -7.17
CA ILE A 483 20.08 -14.02 -7.10
C ILE A 483 20.90 -13.81 -5.82
N LYS A 484 20.53 -14.48 -4.73
CA LYS A 484 21.14 -14.33 -3.39
C LYS A 484 21.42 -15.69 -2.77
N ASP A 485 22.22 -16.50 -3.47
CA ASP A 485 22.66 -17.85 -3.05
C ASP A 485 23.66 -17.76 -1.89
N THR A 486 23.20 -17.28 -0.73
CA THR A 486 24.04 -16.91 0.40
C THR A 486 23.68 -17.63 1.68
N SER A 487 24.70 -17.81 2.52
CA SER A 487 24.60 -18.27 3.89
C SER A 487 24.86 -17.11 4.86
N ARG A 488 24.18 -17.12 6.01
CA ARG A 488 24.22 -16.02 7.00
C ARG A 488 25.13 -16.33 8.18
N TRP A 489 25.86 -15.33 8.62
CA TRP A 489 26.90 -15.45 9.63
C TRP A 489 26.87 -14.28 10.61
N TRP A 490 27.37 -14.53 11.82
CA TRP A 490 27.38 -13.60 12.94
C TRP A 490 28.60 -13.87 13.80
N ASP A 491 29.23 -12.82 14.34
CA ASP A 491 30.30 -12.96 15.33
C ASP A 491 30.46 -11.70 16.18
N GLU A 492 31.20 -11.85 17.29
CA GLU A 492 31.61 -10.75 18.16
C GLU A 492 33.12 -10.53 18.11
N PHE A 493 33.54 -9.27 18.16
CA PHE A 493 34.95 -8.94 18.24
C PHE A 493 35.18 -7.62 18.96
N THR A 494 36.39 -7.47 19.49
CA THR A 494 36.87 -6.18 19.99
C THR A 494 37.69 -5.52 18.89
N GLY A 495 37.36 -4.27 18.53
CA GLY A 495 38.01 -3.53 17.44
C GLY A 495 39.54 -3.45 17.55
N PRO A 496 40.27 -3.10 16.47
CA PRO A 496 39.81 -2.23 15.37
C PRO A 496 39.50 -2.92 14.03
N SER A 497 39.56 -4.26 13.97
CA SER A 497 39.41 -5.02 12.72
C SER A 497 38.82 -6.39 12.95
N TYR A 498 38.13 -6.92 11.93
CA TYR A 498 37.58 -8.27 11.91
C TYR A 498 37.92 -8.96 10.58
N THR A 499 38.13 -10.28 10.61
CA THR A 499 38.40 -11.11 9.42
C THR A 499 37.20 -12.02 9.20
N PHE A 500 36.59 -11.94 8.02
CA PHE A 500 35.46 -12.78 7.67
C PHE A 500 35.91 -14.20 7.37
N ASP A 501 35.32 -15.18 8.05
CA ASP A 501 35.46 -16.60 7.75
C ASP A 501 34.08 -17.28 7.91
N PRO A 502 33.39 -17.60 6.80
CA PRO A 502 33.80 -17.43 5.40
C PRO A 502 33.81 -15.96 4.95
N VAL A 503 34.45 -15.66 3.81
CA VAL A 503 34.50 -14.30 3.25
C VAL A 503 33.11 -13.76 2.94
N ALA A 504 32.91 -12.45 3.11
CA ALA A 504 31.65 -11.77 2.85
C ALA A 504 31.41 -11.51 1.35
N ILE A 505 30.15 -11.49 0.95
CA ILE A 505 29.73 -11.07 -0.39
C ILE A 505 30.12 -9.62 -0.66
N ALA A 506 30.57 -9.32 -1.88
CA ALA A 506 30.92 -7.95 -2.27
C ALA A 506 29.67 -7.15 -2.66
N VAL A 507 29.22 -6.27 -1.77
CA VAL A 507 28.15 -5.29 -2.04
C VAL A 507 28.79 -3.91 -2.17
N THR A 508 28.40 -3.13 -3.19
CA THR A 508 28.96 -1.78 -3.38
C THR A 508 28.55 -0.84 -2.25
N ASP A 509 29.24 0.29 -2.11
CA ASP A 509 28.87 1.29 -1.08
C ASP A 509 27.49 1.91 -1.36
N ALA A 510 27.13 2.07 -2.64
CA ALA A 510 25.82 2.61 -3.04
C ALA A 510 24.67 1.64 -2.73
N ASP A 511 24.91 0.34 -2.84
CA ASP A 511 23.89 -0.69 -2.58
C ASP A 511 23.86 -1.13 -1.10
N TRP A 512 24.69 -0.56 -0.23
CA TRP A 512 24.79 -1.01 1.17
C TRP A 512 23.45 -0.86 1.89
N ASP A 513 22.74 0.23 1.63
CA ASP A 513 21.48 0.61 2.28
C ASP A 513 20.23 0.18 1.50
N ALA A 514 20.42 -0.52 0.38
CA ALA A 514 19.31 -1.01 -0.44
C ALA A 514 18.52 -2.14 0.24
N TYR A 515 17.24 -2.23 -0.11
CA TYR A 515 16.38 -3.32 0.32
C TYR A 515 16.93 -4.67 -0.17
N GLY A 516 17.00 -5.68 0.70
CA GLY A 516 17.52 -7.01 0.32
C GLY A 516 19.01 -7.05 -0.05
N ALA A 517 19.81 -6.04 0.31
CA ALA A 517 21.23 -5.96 -0.08
C ALA A 517 22.09 -7.15 0.43
N PHE A 518 21.80 -7.65 1.63
CA PHE A 518 22.51 -8.78 2.27
C PHE A 518 24.01 -8.54 2.53
N SER A 519 24.42 -7.28 2.56
CA SER A 519 25.74 -6.81 2.94
C SER A 519 26.07 -7.08 4.42
N GLU A 520 27.33 -6.85 4.79
CA GLU A 520 27.73 -6.86 6.20
C GLU A 520 27.13 -5.68 6.97
N ARG A 521 26.81 -5.92 8.23
CA ARG A 521 26.31 -4.94 9.19
C ARG A 521 27.11 -5.05 10.48
N VAL A 522 27.51 -3.91 11.04
CA VAL A 522 28.28 -3.85 12.29
C VAL A 522 27.53 -3.02 13.31
N THR A 523 27.22 -3.59 14.47
CA THR A 523 26.59 -2.87 15.58
C THR A 523 27.51 -2.80 16.80
N VAL A 524 27.38 -1.74 17.60
CA VAL A 524 28.07 -1.65 18.90
C VAL A 524 27.35 -2.57 19.88
N LYS A 525 28.06 -3.56 20.42
CA LYS A 525 27.44 -4.60 21.27
C LYS A 525 26.70 -4.03 22.49
N ALA A 526 27.25 -2.97 23.08
CA ALA A 526 26.70 -2.37 24.29
C ALA A 526 25.40 -1.58 24.06
N THR A 527 25.14 -1.11 22.83
CA THR A 527 24.05 -0.17 22.53
C THR A 527 23.14 -0.62 21.40
N GLY A 528 23.49 -1.63 20.61
CA GLY A 528 22.77 -2.01 19.39
C GLY A 528 23.03 -1.07 18.21
N GLN A 529 23.66 0.09 18.44
CA GLN A 529 23.85 1.12 17.42
C GLN A 529 24.57 0.59 16.17
N LEU A 530 23.90 0.67 15.02
CA LEU A 530 24.48 0.41 13.71
C LEU A 530 25.58 1.41 13.37
N ILE A 531 26.72 0.90 12.90
CA ILE A 531 27.83 1.70 12.39
C ILE A 531 27.66 1.84 10.87
N PRO A 532 27.49 3.07 10.35
CA PRO A 532 27.44 3.30 8.91
C PRO A 532 28.71 2.80 8.22
N ARG A 533 28.59 2.21 7.02
CA ARG A 533 29.74 1.68 6.27
C ARG A 533 30.81 2.75 6.00
N SER A 534 30.43 4.01 5.85
CA SER A 534 31.35 5.15 5.69
C SER A 534 32.34 5.34 6.85
N GLN A 535 32.12 4.72 8.01
CA GLN A 535 32.98 4.82 9.19
C GLN A 535 34.01 3.68 9.30
N TYR A 536 34.00 2.70 8.40
CA TYR A 536 35.01 1.64 8.34
C TYR A 536 35.40 1.33 6.89
N THR A 537 36.51 0.60 6.73
CA THR A 537 36.91 0.09 5.42
C THR A 537 36.49 -1.38 5.32
N PHE A 538 35.71 -1.70 4.29
CA PHE A 538 35.25 -3.04 3.99
C PHE A 538 36.07 -3.68 2.85
N THR A 539 36.31 -4.98 2.98
CA THR A 539 36.71 -5.88 1.89
C THR A 539 36.01 -7.23 2.12
N PRO A 540 35.81 -8.06 1.08
CA PRO A 540 35.28 -9.42 1.27
C PRO A 540 36.03 -10.25 2.32
N SER A 541 37.34 -10.02 2.50
CA SER A 541 38.17 -10.70 3.48
C SER A 541 38.08 -10.17 4.92
N GLY A 542 37.54 -8.97 5.13
CA GLY A 542 37.48 -8.37 6.46
C GLY A 542 37.25 -6.86 6.44
N LEU A 543 37.09 -6.31 7.64
CA LEU A 543 36.91 -4.89 7.89
C LEU A 543 38.01 -4.31 8.79
N SER A 544 38.23 -3.00 8.67
CA SER A 544 39.21 -2.28 9.48
C SER A 544 38.82 -0.81 9.69
N GLY A 545 39.47 -0.13 10.63
CA GLY A 545 39.24 1.30 10.90
C GLY A 545 38.26 1.60 12.04
N LEU A 546 37.73 0.56 12.68
CA LEU A 546 36.85 0.70 13.85
C LEU A 546 37.64 1.12 15.10
N THR A 547 36.91 1.60 16.11
CA THR A 547 37.53 2.09 17.36
C THR A 547 38.09 0.92 18.17
N SER A 548 39.37 1.03 18.58
CA SER A 548 40.02 0.01 19.40
C SER A 548 39.40 -0.07 20.81
N GLY A 549 39.20 -1.29 21.32
CA GLY A 549 38.69 -1.52 22.68
C GLY A 549 37.16 -1.36 22.83
N VAL A 550 36.45 -1.16 21.73
CA VAL A 550 34.98 -1.27 21.66
C VAL A 550 34.62 -2.68 21.21
N ASP A 551 33.63 -3.27 21.87
CA ASP A 551 33.06 -4.57 21.48
C ASP A 551 31.96 -4.36 20.45
N TYR A 552 32.07 -5.07 19.33
CA TYR A 552 31.17 -5.01 18.20
C TYR A 552 30.53 -6.37 17.94
N VAL A 553 29.38 -6.34 17.30
CA VAL A 553 28.74 -7.49 16.66
C VAL A 553 28.76 -7.25 15.17
N VAL A 554 29.16 -8.27 14.39
CA VAL A 554 29.13 -8.22 12.93
C VAL A 554 28.25 -9.34 12.40
N ARG A 555 27.43 -9.00 11.41
CA ARG A 555 26.56 -9.91 10.66
C ARG A 555 26.91 -9.78 9.20
N TRP A 556 27.02 -10.89 8.47
CA TRP A 556 27.35 -10.86 7.05
C TRP A 556 26.81 -12.07 6.31
N SER A 557 26.78 -11.95 4.98
CA SER A 557 26.38 -13.03 4.09
C SER A 557 27.59 -13.52 3.29
N SER A 558 27.63 -14.81 2.98
CA SER A 558 28.69 -15.42 2.17
C SER A 558 28.10 -16.26 1.04
N ASP A 559 28.61 -16.04 -0.17
CA ASP A 559 28.30 -16.73 -1.42
C ASP A 559 29.39 -17.75 -1.82
N VAL A 560 30.31 -18.09 -0.91
CA VAL A 560 31.40 -19.05 -1.19
C VAL A 560 31.41 -20.26 -0.26
N TRP A 561 30.66 -20.22 0.83
CA TRP A 561 30.60 -21.34 1.76
C TRP A 561 29.69 -22.42 1.21
N VAL A 562 30.20 -23.66 1.11
CA VAL A 562 29.44 -24.83 0.65
C VAL A 562 29.39 -25.90 1.73
N GLU A 563 28.27 -26.62 1.81
CA GLU A 563 28.18 -27.85 2.63
C GLU A 563 28.76 -29.02 1.82
N THR A 564 29.86 -29.63 2.25
CA THR A 564 30.43 -30.83 1.58
C THR A 564 30.01 -32.11 2.31
N ILE A 565 29.25 -32.98 1.64
CA ILE A 565 28.89 -34.32 2.13
C ILE A 565 29.35 -35.36 1.12
N ASP A 566 30.08 -36.38 1.57
CA ASP A 566 30.58 -37.46 0.71
C ASP A 566 31.31 -36.98 -0.56
N TYR A 567 32.10 -35.91 -0.43
CA TYR A 567 32.84 -35.23 -1.52
C TYR A 567 31.94 -34.57 -2.58
N VAL A 568 30.68 -34.28 -2.24
CA VAL A 568 29.76 -33.49 -3.05
C VAL A 568 29.48 -32.20 -2.32
N ASP A 569 29.72 -31.09 -3.01
CA ASP A 569 29.40 -29.75 -2.52
C ASP A 569 27.93 -29.44 -2.86
N TYR A 570 27.20 -28.99 -1.85
CA TYR A 570 25.86 -28.43 -1.98
C TYR A 570 25.95 -26.90 -2.08
N GLY A 571 24.92 -26.26 -2.63
CA GLY A 571 24.88 -24.82 -2.94
C GLY A 571 25.20 -23.91 -1.75
N THR A 572 25.52 -22.66 -2.05
CA THR A 572 26.02 -21.70 -1.05
C THR A 572 24.88 -21.07 -0.25
N GLY A 573 23.67 -21.08 -0.80
CA GLY A 573 22.43 -20.68 -0.17
C GLY A 573 22.03 -21.62 0.96
N ARG A 574 21.55 -21.01 2.03
CA ARG A 574 21.11 -21.73 3.22
C ARG A 574 19.85 -21.12 3.79
N TYR A 575 18.98 -21.97 4.33
CA TYR A 575 18.04 -21.56 5.38
C TYR A 575 18.65 -21.93 6.72
N GLU A 576 19.12 -20.94 7.49
CA GLU A 576 19.74 -21.16 8.80
C GLU A 576 18.79 -21.82 9.78
N TRP A 577 17.49 -21.50 9.69
CA TRP A 577 16.48 -21.99 10.62
C TRP A 577 15.32 -22.65 9.93
N THR A 578 14.84 -23.74 10.53
CA THR A 578 13.47 -24.22 10.41
C THR A 578 12.82 -24.21 11.78
N THR A 579 11.74 -23.46 11.92
CA THR A 579 11.09 -23.21 13.22
C THR A 579 9.68 -23.81 13.23
N ILE A 580 9.36 -24.47 14.33
CA ILE A 580 8.01 -24.95 14.65
C ILE A 580 7.56 -24.35 15.99
N GLY A 581 6.26 -24.34 16.25
CA GLY A 581 5.78 -23.94 17.58
C GLY A 581 6.37 -24.84 18.69
N ARG A 582 6.76 -24.28 19.83
CA ARG A 582 7.11 -25.06 21.03
C ARG A 582 5.94 -25.99 21.40
N ASP A 583 4.72 -25.43 21.39
CA ASP A 583 3.48 -26.14 21.69
C ASP A 583 2.86 -26.80 20.44
N ALA A 584 3.69 -27.11 19.43
CA ALA A 584 3.29 -27.70 18.16
C ALA A 584 2.63 -29.07 18.34
N LYS A 585 1.84 -29.44 17.33
CA LYS A 585 1.34 -30.80 17.19
C LYS A 585 2.29 -31.59 16.28
N THR A 586 2.24 -32.93 16.36
CA THR A 586 3.11 -33.83 15.58
C THR A 586 3.06 -33.57 14.07
N ILE A 587 1.95 -33.00 13.59
CA ILE A 587 1.75 -32.58 12.22
C ILE A 587 2.73 -31.48 11.76
N ASP A 588 3.09 -30.53 12.62
CA ASP A 588 3.97 -29.43 12.27
C ASP A 588 5.42 -29.95 12.14
N SER A 589 5.84 -30.85 13.04
CA SER A 589 7.13 -31.53 12.93
C SER A 589 7.21 -32.43 11.70
N ALA A 590 6.12 -33.14 11.35
CA ALA A 590 6.07 -33.93 10.13
C ALA A 590 6.12 -33.03 8.88
N GLY A 591 5.43 -31.88 8.91
CA GLY A 591 5.46 -30.90 7.83
C GLY A 591 6.83 -30.25 7.63
N ALA A 592 7.52 -29.87 8.73
CA ALA A 592 8.89 -29.35 8.67
C ALA A 592 9.86 -30.33 7.99
N SER A 593 9.69 -31.64 8.21
CA SER A 593 10.51 -32.66 7.55
C SER A 593 10.28 -32.72 6.02
N LEU A 594 9.06 -32.44 5.57
CA LEU A 594 8.72 -32.39 4.14
C LEU A 594 9.24 -31.12 3.47
N VAL A 595 9.07 -29.95 4.10
CA VAL A 595 9.55 -28.68 3.53
C VAL A 595 11.07 -28.65 3.44
N THR A 596 11.77 -29.03 4.52
CA THR A 596 13.25 -29.06 4.51
C THR A 596 13.81 -30.05 3.50
N ALA A 597 13.18 -31.22 3.33
CA ALA A 597 13.54 -32.17 2.27
C ALA A 597 13.34 -31.58 0.87
N SER A 598 12.25 -30.83 0.67
CA SER A 598 11.93 -30.16 -0.59
C SER A 598 12.98 -29.10 -0.95
N ILE A 599 13.33 -28.25 0.02
CA ILE A 599 14.34 -27.20 -0.14
C ILE A 599 15.72 -27.81 -0.38
N LYS A 600 16.11 -28.85 0.37
CA LYS A 600 17.39 -29.54 0.15
C LYS A 600 17.50 -30.21 -1.22
N GLN A 601 16.38 -30.64 -1.81
CA GLN A 601 16.34 -31.15 -3.18
C GLN A 601 16.67 -30.07 -4.23
N LYS A 602 16.54 -28.78 -3.88
CA LYS A 602 16.89 -27.63 -4.72
C LYS A 602 18.33 -27.17 -4.57
N ASN A 603 19.19 -27.98 -3.95
CA ASN A 603 20.58 -27.65 -3.67
C ASN A 603 20.75 -26.47 -2.69
N ILE A 604 19.69 -26.14 -1.93
CA ILE A 604 19.73 -25.15 -0.85
C ILE A 604 19.96 -25.90 0.46
N THR A 605 20.96 -25.48 1.23
CA THR A 605 21.32 -26.16 2.48
C THR A 605 20.35 -25.79 3.61
N ILE A 606 20.24 -26.67 4.61
CA ILE A 606 19.40 -26.48 5.80
C ILE A 606 20.30 -26.47 7.02
N GLY A 607 20.14 -25.45 7.87
CA GLY A 607 20.84 -25.30 9.13
C GLY A 607 20.19 -26.04 10.29
N LEU A 608 19.79 -25.30 11.33
CA LEU A 608 19.19 -25.84 12.54
C LEU A 608 17.66 -25.95 12.44
N ALA A 609 17.12 -26.99 13.06
CA ALA A 609 15.71 -27.02 13.44
C ALA A 609 15.57 -26.58 14.89
N GLY A 610 14.57 -25.73 15.17
CA GLY A 610 14.32 -25.19 16.51
C GLY A 610 12.84 -24.93 16.77
N ALA A 611 12.55 -24.52 18.00
CA ALA A 611 11.26 -24.00 18.39
C ALA A 611 11.16 -22.49 18.12
N ASP A 612 9.96 -21.94 18.10
CA ASP A 612 9.75 -20.50 18.15
C ASP A 612 10.14 -19.95 19.54
N MET A 613 9.57 -20.51 20.60
CA MET A 613 9.74 -20.12 22.00
C MET A 613 10.57 -21.14 22.79
N TRP A 614 11.21 -20.69 23.86
CA TRP A 614 11.95 -21.55 24.77
C TRP A 614 11.02 -22.43 25.63
N ASP A 615 11.45 -23.67 25.89
CA ASP A 615 10.77 -24.61 26.79
C ASP A 615 11.50 -24.70 28.14
N LEU A 616 10.76 -24.55 29.25
CA LEU A 616 11.34 -24.66 30.59
C LEU A 616 11.57 -26.13 31.01
N ASP A 617 10.90 -27.10 30.39
CA ASP A 617 11.15 -28.52 30.59
C ASP A 617 12.44 -28.92 29.88
N ILE A 618 13.48 -29.23 30.67
CA ILE A 618 14.79 -29.68 30.18
C ILE A 618 14.71 -30.90 29.25
N THR A 619 13.63 -31.68 29.31
CA THR A 619 13.42 -32.83 28.42
C THR A 619 12.93 -32.44 27.01
N MET A 620 12.45 -31.21 26.86
CA MET A 620 11.89 -30.63 25.63
C MET A 620 12.72 -29.46 25.08
N GLN A 621 13.77 -29.03 25.81
CA GLN A 621 14.64 -27.92 25.40
C GLN A 621 15.36 -28.17 24.08
N MET A 622 15.25 -27.18 23.20
CA MET A 622 15.94 -27.07 21.92
C MET A 622 16.15 -25.59 21.59
N PRO A 623 17.01 -25.25 20.60
CA PRO A 623 17.18 -23.86 20.17
C PRO A 623 15.86 -23.15 19.88
N SER A 624 15.75 -21.89 20.27
CA SER A 624 14.55 -21.07 20.05
C SER A 624 14.90 -19.69 19.47
N VAL A 625 14.01 -19.14 18.65
CA VAL A 625 14.31 -17.93 17.86
C VAL A 625 13.64 -16.66 18.37
N MET A 626 12.52 -16.75 19.08
CA MET A 626 11.76 -15.57 19.50
C MET A 626 12.37 -14.94 20.77
N TYR A 627 12.42 -13.61 20.78
CA TYR A 627 12.83 -12.84 21.95
C TYR A 627 11.73 -12.85 23.02
N GLN A 628 12.13 -13.06 24.27
CA GLN A 628 11.23 -13.09 25.41
C GLN A 628 11.27 -11.75 26.16
N PHE A 629 10.15 -11.03 26.15
CA PHE A 629 9.99 -9.77 26.87
C PHE A 629 9.62 -9.97 28.34
N GLY A 630 8.75 -10.96 28.59
CA GLY A 630 8.24 -11.30 29.91
C GLY A 630 9.17 -12.20 30.73
N VAL A 631 8.65 -12.69 31.85
CA VAL A 631 9.37 -13.61 32.76
C VAL A 631 8.74 -15.00 32.83
N GLY A 632 7.58 -15.19 32.19
CA GLY A 632 6.86 -16.45 32.14
C GLY A 632 7.35 -17.36 31.01
N ASP A 633 6.43 -18.09 30.40
CA ASP A 633 6.68 -18.99 29.26
C ASP A 633 5.45 -19.08 28.33
N THR A 634 4.53 -18.13 28.44
CA THR A 634 3.33 -18.07 27.59
C THR A 634 3.60 -17.22 26.36
N LYS A 635 2.76 -17.32 25.32
CA LYS A 635 2.88 -16.45 24.13
C LYS A 635 2.86 -14.97 24.46
N GLU A 636 2.12 -14.56 25.48
CA GLU A 636 2.07 -13.17 25.93
C GLU A 636 3.41 -12.69 26.50
N ASP A 637 4.26 -13.58 27.01
CA ASP A 637 5.63 -13.24 27.44
C ASP A 637 6.59 -13.01 26.25
N TYR A 638 6.18 -13.34 25.02
CA TYR A 638 6.93 -13.11 23.77
C TYR A 638 6.34 -11.97 22.94
N LYS A 639 5.47 -11.17 23.55
CA LYS A 639 4.91 -9.95 23.00
C LYS A 639 5.30 -8.78 23.90
N ASP A 640 5.53 -7.63 23.29
CA ASP A 640 5.68 -6.38 24.03
C ASP A 640 4.32 -5.80 24.46
N VAL A 641 4.35 -4.60 25.04
CA VAL A 641 3.16 -3.95 25.62
C VAL A 641 2.05 -3.62 24.60
N ILE A 642 2.39 -3.51 23.31
CA ILE A 642 1.41 -3.26 22.23
C ILE A 642 1.18 -4.51 21.37
N GLY A 643 1.73 -5.66 21.78
CA GLY A 643 1.53 -6.95 21.11
C GLY A 643 2.62 -7.33 20.10
N ARG A 644 3.68 -6.53 19.93
CA ARG A 644 4.73 -6.86 18.94
C ARG A 644 5.59 -8.02 19.41
N ALA A 645 5.85 -8.97 18.52
CA ALA A 645 6.89 -9.97 18.71
C ALA A 645 8.23 -9.50 18.12
N ALA A 646 9.34 -10.07 18.58
CA ALA A 646 10.69 -9.80 18.06
C ALA A 646 11.52 -11.09 18.02
N LEU A 647 12.57 -11.09 17.20
CA LEU A 647 13.55 -12.17 17.12
C LEU A 647 14.70 -11.94 18.10
N ASN A 648 15.30 -13.02 18.57
CA ASN A 648 16.63 -12.94 19.21
C ASN A 648 17.67 -12.52 18.17
N ASP A 649 18.79 -11.96 18.62
CA ASP A 649 19.89 -11.63 17.73
C ASP A 649 20.59 -12.89 17.21
N ASN A 650 20.95 -13.80 18.11
CA ASN A 650 21.61 -15.06 17.79
C ASN A 650 21.29 -16.17 18.81
N TRP A 651 21.51 -17.42 18.41
CA TRP A 651 21.46 -18.57 19.33
C TRP A 651 22.82 -18.91 19.92
N CYS A 652 23.87 -18.84 19.09
CA CYS A 652 25.25 -18.99 19.50
C CYS A 652 26.18 -18.23 18.55
N THR A 653 27.49 -18.40 18.70
CA THR A 653 28.53 -17.72 17.89
C THR A 653 28.53 -18.08 16.40
N ASN A 654 27.72 -19.04 15.96
CA ASN A 654 27.73 -19.51 14.57
C ASN A 654 26.34 -19.51 13.90
N TRP A 655 25.29 -19.24 14.68
CA TRP A 655 23.91 -19.29 14.22
C TRP A 655 23.24 -17.95 14.54
N PRO A 656 23.30 -16.97 13.61
CA PRO A 656 22.46 -15.78 13.70
C PRO A 656 20.99 -16.20 13.80
N VAL A 657 20.13 -15.35 14.35
CA VAL A 657 18.68 -15.52 14.27
C VAL A 657 18.11 -14.36 13.47
N THR A 658 18.19 -13.15 14.01
CA THR A 658 17.97 -11.93 13.24
C THR A 658 18.96 -11.87 12.08
N SER A 659 18.56 -11.38 10.90
CA SER A 659 19.29 -11.39 9.61
C SER A 659 19.48 -12.76 8.95
N SER A 660 18.84 -13.81 9.47
CA SER A 660 18.91 -15.16 8.91
C SER A 660 17.91 -15.39 7.78
N ASN A 661 18.10 -16.47 7.01
CA ASN A 661 17.04 -17.04 6.19
C ASN A 661 16.31 -18.11 7.01
N MET A 662 14.99 -17.97 7.17
CA MET A 662 14.21 -18.74 8.14
C MET A 662 12.94 -19.34 7.53
N ILE A 663 12.70 -20.62 7.79
CA ILE A 663 11.46 -21.32 7.45
C ILE A 663 10.59 -21.43 8.70
N GLY A 664 9.33 -21.01 8.64
CA GLY A 664 8.34 -21.15 9.72
C GLY A 664 7.20 -22.10 9.38
N LEU A 665 6.85 -23.02 10.27
CA LEU A 665 5.75 -23.96 10.08
C LEU A 665 4.68 -23.82 11.17
N GLY A 666 3.43 -23.75 10.74
CA GLY A 666 2.25 -23.63 11.62
C GLY A 666 1.72 -22.20 11.69
N GLY A 667 0.41 -22.06 11.89
CA GLY A 667 -0.27 -20.77 11.76
C GLY A 667 0.04 -19.76 12.87
N PRO A 668 -0.25 -18.46 12.66
CA PRO A 668 0.00 -17.38 13.63
C PRO A 668 -0.57 -17.63 15.04
N VAL A 669 -1.70 -18.35 15.11
CA VAL A 669 -2.32 -18.73 16.40
C VAL A 669 -1.49 -19.78 17.16
N ALA A 670 -0.71 -20.61 16.47
CA ALA A 670 0.06 -21.73 17.04
C ALA A 670 1.57 -21.47 17.11
N ASN A 671 2.14 -20.68 16.19
CA ASN A 671 3.57 -20.38 16.09
C ASN A 671 3.84 -18.86 16.19
N MET A 672 4.70 -18.45 17.12
CA MET A 672 5.08 -17.04 17.36
C MET A 672 5.94 -16.43 16.25
N PHE A 673 6.72 -17.24 15.52
CA PHE A 673 7.43 -16.76 14.33
C PHE A 673 6.44 -16.44 13.20
N SER A 674 5.44 -17.30 13.01
CA SER A 674 4.34 -17.01 12.07
C SER A 674 3.46 -15.84 12.52
N TYR A 675 3.30 -15.64 13.84
CA TYR A 675 2.65 -14.46 14.40
C TYR A 675 3.43 -13.18 14.07
N TYR A 676 4.76 -13.21 14.27
CA TYR A 676 5.65 -12.12 13.88
C TYR A 676 5.53 -11.80 12.39
N SER A 677 5.58 -12.81 11.52
CA SER A 677 5.52 -12.61 10.08
C SER A 677 4.15 -12.17 9.55
N ASN A 678 3.07 -12.43 10.30
CA ASN A 678 1.69 -12.16 9.86
C ASN A 678 1.46 -10.68 9.53
N ASP A 679 2.14 -9.77 10.22
CA ASP A 679 2.04 -8.33 9.97
C ASP A 679 2.87 -7.86 8.76
N PHE A 680 3.55 -8.76 8.05
CA PHE A 680 4.41 -8.40 6.92
C PHE A 680 4.04 -9.09 5.60
N THR A 681 3.31 -10.21 5.66
CA THR A 681 2.94 -10.99 4.46
C THR A 681 1.64 -10.51 3.83
N ASP A 682 1.45 -10.77 2.53
CA ASP A 682 0.26 -10.33 1.77
C ASP A 682 -0.94 -11.27 1.88
N ALA A 683 -0.72 -12.49 2.39
CA ALA A 683 -1.78 -13.38 2.88
C ALA A 683 -1.69 -13.48 4.42
N ILE A 684 -2.66 -12.85 5.11
CA ILE A 684 -2.68 -12.77 6.57
C ILE A 684 -3.76 -13.67 7.17
N TYR A 685 -3.59 -14.03 8.44
CA TYR A 685 -4.69 -14.48 9.29
C TYR A 685 -5.24 -13.27 10.05
N GLY A 686 -6.54 -12.98 9.89
CA GLY A 686 -7.21 -11.92 10.65
C GLY A 686 -7.39 -12.33 12.11
N MET A 687 -6.37 -12.05 12.92
CA MET A 687 -6.38 -12.31 14.36
C MET A 687 -7.59 -11.61 15.00
N PRO A 688 -8.51 -12.35 15.67
CA PRO A 688 -9.76 -11.77 16.17
C PRO A 688 -9.59 -10.56 17.10
N GLU A 689 -8.47 -10.48 17.83
CA GLU A 689 -8.13 -9.33 18.67
C GLU A 689 -7.83 -8.04 17.88
N TYR A 690 -7.42 -8.15 16.62
CA TYR A 690 -7.00 -7.04 15.75
C TYR A 690 -7.99 -6.79 14.59
N SER A 691 -9.02 -7.60 14.44
CA SER A 691 -10.01 -7.48 13.36
C SER A 691 -11.44 -7.50 13.91
N VAL A 692 -11.69 -6.80 15.01
CA VAL A 692 -12.98 -6.81 15.71
C VAL A 692 -14.08 -6.24 14.81
N GLY A 693 -15.12 -7.04 14.54
CA GLY A 693 -16.23 -6.63 13.66
C GLY A 693 -15.89 -6.64 12.17
N SER A 694 -14.66 -7.01 11.81
CA SER A 694 -14.19 -7.12 10.43
C SER A 694 -14.48 -8.52 9.85
N PRO A 695 -14.73 -8.63 8.53
CA PRO A 695 -14.82 -9.90 7.82
C PRO A 695 -13.54 -10.74 7.89
N TYR A 696 -12.39 -10.14 8.22
CA TYR A 696 -11.12 -10.87 8.30
C TYR A 696 -11.03 -11.74 9.57
N SER A 697 -11.86 -11.46 10.58
CA SER A 697 -11.77 -12.12 11.89
C SER A 697 -11.89 -13.64 11.83
N GLY A 698 -10.78 -14.32 12.13
CA GLY A 698 -10.66 -15.77 12.13
C GLY A 698 -10.48 -16.39 10.75
N MET A 699 -10.20 -15.58 9.73
CA MET A 699 -10.08 -16.01 8.33
C MET A 699 -8.67 -15.80 7.78
N ILE A 700 -8.31 -16.55 6.74
CA ILE A 700 -7.18 -16.23 5.86
C ILE A 700 -7.63 -15.16 4.88
N THR A 701 -6.81 -14.17 4.57
CA THR A 701 -7.19 -13.04 3.71
C THR A 701 -6.04 -12.63 2.81
N GLY A 702 -6.31 -12.45 1.52
CA GLY A 702 -5.39 -11.84 0.56
C GLY A 702 -5.56 -10.33 0.49
N LEU A 703 -4.54 -9.56 0.86
CA LEU A 703 -4.63 -8.10 0.97
C LEU A 703 -4.75 -7.42 -0.40
N ALA A 704 -4.01 -7.91 -1.40
CA ALA A 704 -3.96 -7.34 -2.76
C ALA A 704 -4.99 -7.96 -3.73
N CYS A 705 -5.90 -8.81 -3.26
CA CYS A 705 -6.87 -9.45 -4.14
C CYS A 705 -7.88 -8.44 -4.74
N TRP A 706 -8.33 -8.65 -5.98
CA TRP A 706 -9.18 -7.69 -6.72
C TRP A 706 -10.65 -7.71 -6.29
N GLN A 707 -11.16 -8.87 -5.91
CA GLN A 707 -12.56 -9.01 -5.53
C GLN A 707 -12.86 -8.31 -4.19
N ARG A 708 -13.49 -7.12 -4.20
CA ARG A 708 -13.91 -6.46 -2.95
C ARG A 708 -15.42 -6.55 -2.76
N TYR A 709 -15.86 -6.40 -1.52
CA TYR A 709 -17.27 -6.37 -1.16
C TYR A 709 -18.04 -5.21 -1.84
N TRP A 710 -18.81 -5.45 -2.90
CA TRP A 710 -19.45 -4.41 -3.72
C TRP A 710 -20.91 -4.07 -3.35
N ASP A 711 -21.64 -4.94 -2.61
CA ASP A 711 -23.09 -4.75 -2.34
C ASP A 711 -23.57 -5.08 -0.91
N ASN A 712 -24.55 -4.33 -0.40
CA ASN A 712 -25.11 -4.38 0.97
C ASN A 712 -25.76 -5.73 1.38
N ILE A 713 -25.15 -6.41 2.37
CA ILE A 713 -25.55 -7.38 3.43
C ILE A 713 -26.65 -8.47 3.22
N VAL A 714 -27.41 -8.56 2.12
CA VAL A 714 -28.58 -9.49 2.12
C VAL A 714 -28.29 -10.93 1.62
N ASP A 715 -27.30 -11.14 0.73
CA ASP A 715 -27.09 -12.45 0.08
C ASP A 715 -25.88 -13.27 0.58
N GLY A 716 -25.24 -12.85 1.68
CA GLY A 716 -24.07 -13.51 2.26
C GLY A 716 -22.74 -13.07 1.63
N PRO A 717 -21.62 -13.05 2.38
CA PRO A 717 -20.38 -12.42 1.94
C PRO A 717 -19.66 -13.23 0.85
N SER A 718 -19.16 -12.55 -0.17
CA SER A 718 -18.05 -13.01 -1.02
C SER A 718 -16.83 -12.09 -0.84
N TRP A 719 -16.40 -11.92 0.42
CA TRP A 719 -15.05 -11.40 0.69
C TRP A 719 -14.01 -12.45 0.26
N ASN A 720 -12.79 -12.02 -0.09
CA ASN A 720 -11.66 -12.93 -0.38
C ASN A 720 -11.04 -13.42 0.91
N VAL A 721 -11.90 -14.07 1.69
CA VAL A 721 -11.57 -14.65 2.98
C VAL A 721 -11.76 -16.14 2.87
N TYR A 722 -10.79 -16.90 3.37
CA TYR A 722 -10.73 -18.34 3.23
C TYR A 722 -10.73 -18.97 4.61
N SER A 723 -11.59 -19.98 4.77
CA SER A 723 -11.81 -20.63 6.05
C SER A 723 -12.07 -22.10 5.88
N SER A 724 -11.40 -22.91 6.70
CA SER A 724 -11.70 -24.33 6.85
C SER A 724 -12.87 -24.58 7.81
N TYR A 725 -13.48 -23.53 8.40
CA TYR A 725 -14.64 -23.68 9.29
C TYR A 725 -15.92 -24.07 8.52
N ASP A 726 -16.11 -23.51 7.32
CA ASP A 726 -17.39 -23.58 6.61
C ASP A 726 -17.67 -24.95 6.00
N ASP A 727 -16.62 -25.65 5.56
CA ASP A 727 -16.69 -26.99 5.00
C ASP A 727 -15.52 -27.86 5.48
N PRO A 728 -15.75 -28.91 6.31
CA PRO A 728 -14.69 -29.78 6.80
C PRO A 728 -14.02 -30.64 5.70
N THR A 729 -14.62 -30.69 4.51
CA THR A 729 -14.06 -31.35 3.31
C THR A 729 -13.16 -30.43 2.49
N VAL A 730 -13.05 -29.16 2.85
CA VAL A 730 -12.13 -28.20 2.25
C VAL A 730 -11.16 -27.69 3.33
N GLY A 731 -9.92 -27.44 2.93
CA GLY A 731 -8.89 -26.81 3.75
C GLY A 731 -8.24 -25.66 3.03
N TYR A 732 -7.68 -24.71 3.78
CA TYR A 732 -6.91 -23.61 3.22
C TYR A 732 -5.58 -23.47 3.94
N ALA A 733 -4.55 -23.11 3.18
CA ALA A 733 -3.22 -22.84 3.68
C ALA A 733 -2.56 -21.69 2.92
N VAL A 734 -1.52 -21.14 3.51
CA VAL A 734 -0.73 -20.02 3.04
C VAL A 734 0.71 -20.45 2.90
N ILE A 735 1.34 -20.05 1.81
CA ILE A 735 2.79 -20.07 1.62
C ILE A 735 3.19 -18.64 1.26
N SER A 736 4.00 -18.01 2.10
CA SER A 736 4.37 -16.60 1.96
C SER A 736 5.84 -16.37 2.24
N THR A 737 6.40 -15.34 1.61
CA THR A 737 7.75 -14.86 1.90
C THR A 737 7.80 -13.35 2.12
N TYR A 738 8.84 -12.89 2.81
CA TYR A 738 9.11 -11.49 3.10
C TYR A 738 10.57 -11.30 3.55
N ILE A 739 11.13 -10.10 3.41
CA ILE A 739 12.37 -9.70 4.08
C ILE A 739 12.07 -8.57 5.06
N ASP A 740 12.37 -8.77 6.34
CA ASP A 740 12.23 -7.72 7.36
C ASP A 740 13.36 -6.69 7.32
N LYS A 741 13.23 -5.61 8.11
CA LYS A 741 14.23 -4.53 8.15
C LYS A 741 15.59 -4.95 8.70
N ASN A 742 15.66 -6.09 9.39
CA ASN A 742 16.93 -6.67 9.79
C ASN A 742 17.57 -7.53 8.67
N GLY A 743 16.95 -7.59 7.49
CA GLY A 743 17.38 -8.46 6.40
C GLY A 743 17.07 -9.94 6.65
N THR A 744 16.18 -10.27 7.59
CA THR A 744 15.74 -11.64 7.84
C THR A 744 14.78 -12.06 6.74
N GLU A 745 15.18 -13.06 5.96
CA GLU A 745 14.30 -13.68 4.96
C GLU A 745 13.36 -14.67 5.66
N VAL A 746 12.07 -14.50 5.44
CA VAL A 746 11.01 -15.32 6.01
C VAL A 746 10.40 -16.17 4.89
N LEU A 747 10.27 -17.48 5.11
CA LEU A 747 9.41 -18.36 4.34
C LEU A 747 8.47 -19.09 5.30
N VAL A 748 7.19 -18.73 5.33
CA VAL A 748 6.21 -19.39 6.21
C VAL A 748 5.25 -20.28 5.43
N VAL A 749 4.95 -21.44 6.01
CA VAL A 749 3.93 -22.37 5.50
C VAL A 749 2.99 -22.72 6.64
N TRP A 750 1.72 -22.35 6.48
CA TRP A 750 0.74 -22.60 7.52
C TRP A 750 -0.67 -22.79 6.98
N GLY A 751 -1.43 -23.67 7.62
CA GLY A 751 -2.83 -23.91 7.35
C GLY A 751 -3.74 -23.17 8.30
N HIS A 752 -4.99 -22.93 7.89
CA HIS A 752 -6.06 -22.48 8.78
C HIS A 752 -6.24 -23.47 9.94
N PHE A 753 -6.18 -24.77 9.64
CA PHE A 753 -5.95 -25.83 10.62
C PHE A 753 -4.63 -26.55 10.41
N GLY A 754 -4.17 -27.22 11.46
CA GLY A 754 -2.93 -28.00 11.39
C GLY A 754 -2.95 -29.16 10.37
N ARG A 755 -4.13 -29.73 10.05
CA ARG A 755 -4.27 -30.68 8.94
C ARG A 755 -3.90 -30.02 7.60
N ASP A 756 -4.34 -28.78 7.42
CA ASP A 756 -4.11 -28.00 6.20
C ASP A 756 -2.63 -27.61 6.10
N THR A 757 -1.97 -27.27 7.22
CA THR A 757 -0.51 -27.08 7.28
C THR A 757 0.21 -28.31 6.75
N TYR A 758 -0.11 -29.50 7.27
CA TYR A 758 0.54 -30.74 6.85
C TYR A 758 0.38 -30.97 5.34
N TYR A 759 -0.83 -30.85 4.81
CA TYR A 759 -1.05 -31.10 3.38
C TYR A 759 -0.47 -30.02 2.46
N ALA A 760 -0.34 -28.78 2.91
CA ALA A 760 0.42 -27.75 2.18
C ALA A 760 1.90 -28.13 2.07
N THR A 761 2.52 -28.63 3.15
CA THR A 761 3.90 -29.13 3.10
C THR A 761 4.04 -30.39 2.22
N GLN A 762 3.01 -31.25 2.20
CA GLN A 762 2.96 -32.40 1.30
C GLN A 762 2.81 -32.00 -0.17
N TRP A 763 2.08 -30.92 -0.45
CA TRP A 763 1.99 -30.32 -1.79
C TRP A 763 3.34 -29.79 -2.23
N LEU A 764 4.05 -29.01 -1.39
CA LEU A 764 5.40 -28.52 -1.67
C LEU A 764 6.38 -29.65 -2.01
N HIS A 765 6.36 -30.72 -1.22
CA HIS A 765 7.22 -31.90 -1.43
C HIS A 765 6.80 -32.77 -2.63
N GLY A 766 5.51 -32.79 -2.96
CA GLY A 766 4.97 -33.67 -3.99
C GLY A 766 4.88 -35.15 -3.55
N ASN A 767 4.37 -35.97 -4.46
CA ASN A 767 4.25 -37.42 -4.31
C ASN A 767 4.14 -38.09 -5.69
N ALA A 768 5.27 -38.55 -6.23
CA ALA A 768 5.32 -39.17 -7.56
C ALA A 768 4.46 -40.43 -7.68
N ALA A 769 4.31 -41.22 -6.60
CA ALA A 769 3.45 -42.41 -6.60
C ALA A 769 1.94 -42.07 -6.72
N ARG A 770 1.59 -40.80 -6.44
CA ARG A 770 0.24 -40.24 -6.60
C ARG A 770 0.12 -39.31 -7.82
N ASN A 771 1.12 -39.25 -8.69
CA ASN A 771 1.20 -38.28 -9.80
C ASN A 771 0.98 -36.84 -9.30
N MET A 772 1.69 -36.47 -8.24
CA MET A 772 1.60 -35.15 -7.65
C MET A 772 2.96 -34.47 -7.76
N SER A 773 3.09 -33.59 -8.75
CA SER A 773 4.31 -32.78 -8.96
C SER A 773 4.61 -31.93 -7.72
N PRO A 774 5.87 -31.85 -7.26
CA PRO A 774 6.24 -31.01 -6.11
C PRO A 774 5.89 -29.54 -6.36
N GLY A 775 5.14 -28.94 -5.45
CA GLY A 775 4.79 -27.52 -5.48
C GLY A 775 6.03 -26.62 -5.47
N ILE A 776 7.11 -27.05 -4.80
CA ILE A 776 8.36 -26.31 -4.80
C ILE A 776 9.01 -26.20 -6.19
N VAL A 777 8.80 -27.17 -7.08
CA VAL A 777 9.27 -27.07 -8.48
C VAL A 777 8.47 -25.99 -9.19
N GLN A 778 7.15 -25.97 -8.95
CA GLN A 778 6.26 -25.00 -9.57
C GLN A 778 6.67 -23.58 -9.16
N LEU A 779 6.94 -23.34 -7.89
CA LEU A 779 7.33 -22.01 -7.40
C LEU A 779 8.65 -21.48 -7.99
N GLN A 780 9.48 -22.30 -8.63
CA GLN A 780 10.68 -21.82 -9.34
C GLN A 780 10.35 -21.09 -10.65
N ASP A 781 9.16 -21.35 -11.20
CA ASP A 781 8.64 -20.72 -12.41
C ASP A 781 7.50 -19.73 -12.07
N ALA A 782 7.44 -19.27 -10.81
CA ALA A 782 6.45 -18.29 -10.39
C ALA A 782 6.78 -16.90 -10.97
N PRO A 783 5.75 -16.07 -11.28
CA PRO A 783 5.96 -14.70 -11.72
C PRO A 783 6.77 -13.89 -10.68
N PRO A 784 7.71 -13.02 -11.12
CA PRO A 784 8.33 -12.04 -10.23
C PRO A 784 7.28 -11.22 -9.50
N GLY A 785 7.54 -10.81 -8.25
CA GLY A 785 6.58 -10.04 -7.46
C GLY A 785 5.52 -10.87 -6.72
N LEU A 786 5.42 -12.18 -6.97
CA LEU A 786 4.54 -13.10 -6.23
C LEU A 786 5.11 -13.39 -4.84
N THR A 787 4.55 -12.81 -3.79
CA THR A 787 5.01 -12.92 -2.40
C THR A 787 4.23 -13.97 -1.60
N SER A 788 2.98 -14.24 -1.97
CA SER A 788 2.07 -15.12 -1.24
C SER A 788 1.18 -15.93 -2.17
N ILE A 789 0.91 -17.18 -1.80
CA ILE A 789 -0.18 -17.98 -2.39
C ILE A 789 -1.13 -18.49 -1.31
N ILE A 790 -2.42 -18.52 -1.64
CA ILE A 790 -3.42 -19.25 -0.85
C ILE A 790 -3.68 -20.57 -1.58
N LEU A 791 -3.50 -21.67 -0.87
CA LEU A 791 -3.68 -23.04 -1.35
C LEU A 791 -4.99 -23.59 -0.82
N ARG A 792 -5.90 -23.96 -1.72
CA ARG A 792 -7.12 -24.72 -1.41
C ARG A 792 -6.81 -26.21 -1.49
N ILE A 793 -7.23 -26.93 -0.47
CA ILE A 793 -7.03 -28.37 -0.29
C ILE A 793 -8.41 -29.02 -0.30
N ASP A 794 -8.68 -29.87 -1.28
CA ASP A 794 -9.95 -30.61 -1.37
C ASP A 794 -9.76 -32.01 -0.80
N TYR A 795 -10.35 -32.25 0.37
CA TYR A 795 -10.36 -33.56 1.04
C TYR A 795 -11.46 -34.47 0.50
N GLY A 796 -12.52 -33.91 -0.07
CA GLY A 796 -13.67 -34.61 -0.65
C GLY A 796 -14.06 -35.90 0.07
N SER A 797 -14.14 -36.98 -0.71
CA SER A 797 -14.45 -38.33 -0.18
C SER A 797 -13.21 -39.11 0.29
N ASP A 798 -12.00 -38.64 -0.03
CA ASP A 798 -10.74 -39.31 0.34
C ASP A 798 -9.78 -38.33 1.06
N PRO A 799 -10.03 -38.05 2.35
CA PRO A 799 -9.24 -37.09 3.12
C PRO A 799 -7.79 -37.53 3.37
N LYS A 800 -7.42 -38.75 2.98
CA LYS A 800 -6.03 -39.27 3.03
C LYS A 800 -5.26 -38.90 1.77
N HIS A 801 -5.98 -38.60 0.69
CA HIS A 801 -5.42 -38.30 -0.61
C HIS A 801 -6.07 -37.04 -1.21
N PRO A 802 -5.93 -35.87 -0.56
CA PRO A 802 -6.54 -34.65 -1.08
C PRO A 802 -5.91 -34.21 -2.41
N THR A 803 -6.65 -33.38 -3.14
CA THR A 803 -6.21 -32.63 -4.31
C THR A 803 -6.04 -31.16 -3.95
N PHE A 804 -5.39 -30.41 -4.84
CA PHE A 804 -4.94 -29.05 -4.55
C PHE A 804 -5.27 -28.11 -5.71
N CYS A 805 -5.67 -26.88 -5.40
CA CYS A 805 -5.67 -25.76 -6.34
C CYS A 805 -5.21 -24.49 -5.62
N ILE A 806 -4.75 -23.50 -6.36
CA ILE A 806 -4.30 -22.22 -5.82
C ILE A 806 -5.35 -21.20 -6.22
N PRO A 807 -6.28 -20.81 -5.32
CA PRO A 807 -7.23 -19.73 -5.58
C PRO A 807 -6.57 -18.36 -5.70
N GLU A 808 -5.50 -18.08 -4.94
CA GLU A 808 -4.87 -16.75 -4.92
C GLU A 808 -3.38 -16.79 -5.20
N CYS A 809 -2.93 -15.86 -6.05
CA CYS A 809 -1.54 -15.57 -6.38
C CYS A 809 -1.29 -14.07 -6.15
N LEU A 810 -0.79 -13.73 -4.96
CA LEU A 810 -0.74 -12.36 -4.46
C LEU A 810 0.68 -11.80 -4.52
N GLY A 811 0.80 -10.55 -4.96
CA GLY A 811 1.92 -9.67 -4.67
C GLY A 811 1.54 -8.66 -3.60
N THR A 812 2.33 -7.60 -3.48
CA THR A 812 2.14 -6.56 -2.45
C THR A 812 1.07 -5.54 -2.84
N ILE A 813 0.88 -5.29 -4.14
CA ILE A 813 -0.04 -4.26 -4.65
C ILE A 813 -1.13 -4.81 -5.59
N SER A 814 -0.93 -6.00 -6.15
CA SER A 814 -1.89 -6.65 -7.03
C SER A 814 -1.84 -8.18 -6.91
N GLU A 815 -2.65 -8.86 -7.70
CA GLU A 815 -2.66 -10.30 -7.89
C GLU A 815 -2.52 -10.65 -9.37
N THR A 816 -2.17 -11.89 -9.67
CA THR A 816 -1.93 -12.36 -11.04
C THR A 816 -2.59 -13.70 -11.29
N LEU A 817 -2.91 -13.97 -12.55
CA LEU A 817 -3.09 -15.33 -13.03
C LEU A 817 -1.71 -15.91 -13.36
N TRP A 818 -1.43 -17.12 -12.90
CA TRP A 818 -0.17 -17.81 -13.19
C TRP A 818 -0.42 -19.11 -13.96
N TYR A 819 0.14 -19.18 -15.18
CA TYR A 819 0.12 -20.39 -16.02
C TYR A 819 1.37 -21.26 -15.77
N HIS A 820 1.17 -22.54 -15.47
CA HIS A 820 2.28 -23.49 -15.29
C HIS A 820 2.02 -24.84 -15.97
N GLU A 821 2.78 -25.13 -17.03
CA GLU A 821 2.60 -26.33 -17.89
C GLU A 821 2.75 -27.67 -17.14
N GLY A 822 3.51 -27.71 -16.04
CA GLY A 822 3.82 -28.94 -15.30
C GLY A 822 2.80 -29.36 -14.22
N THR A 823 1.62 -28.75 -14.16
CA THR A 823 0.57 -29.17 -13.22
C THR A 823 -0.12 -30.45 -13.71
N ASP A 824 0.12 -31.57 -13.02
CA ASP A 824 -0.79 -32.71 -13.10
C ASP A 824 -2.14 -32.24 -12.52
N VAL A 825 -3.18 -32.20 -13.38
CA VAL A 825 -4.64 -32.24 -13.16
C VAL A 825 -5.39 -31.10 -13.89
N SER A 826 -5.74 -31.30 -15.17
CA SER A 826 -6.83 -30.64 -15.94
C SER A 826 -6.93 -29.11 -16.04
N ASN A 827 -6.19 -28.31 -15.27
CA ASN A 827 -6.17 -26.85 -15.34
C ASN A 827 -4.75 -26.31 -15.02
N PRO A 828 -4.02 -25.76 -16.01
CA PRO A 828 -2.68 -25.19 -15.81
C PRO A 828 -2.70 -23.80 -15.14
N ASN A 829 -3.87 -23.19 -14.99
CA ASN A 829 -4.03 -21.86 -14.42
C ASN A 829 -4.10 -21.93 -12.88
N LYS A 830 -3.40 -21.00 -12.24
CA LYS A 830 -3.31 -20.80 -10.79
C LYS A 830 -3.64 -19.36 -10.47
N GLY A 831 -4.30 -19.14 -9.34
CA GLY A 831 -4.84 -17.83 -9.05
C GLY A 831 -5.95 -17.46 -10.03
N GLY A 832 -6.16 -16.17 -10.13
CA GLY A 832 -7.04 -15.49 -11.05
C GLY A 832 -6.98 -14.03 -10.65
N ILE A 833 -6.84 -13.12 -11.62
CA ILE A 833 -7.23 -11.76 -11.32
C ILE A 833 -8.76 -11.84 -11.19
N HIS A 834 -9.25 -11.84 -9.95
CA HIS A 834 -10.65 -12.13 -9.70
C HIS A 834 -11.47 -10.89 -10.00
N ASP A 835 -12.37 -11.01 -10.96
CA ASP A 835 -13.60 -10.23 -11.01
C ASP A 835 -14.78 -11.25 -11.08
N PRO A 836 -15.90 -11.07 -10.34
CA PRO A 836 -16.92 -12.08 -10.01
C PRO A 836 -17.50 -12.94 -11.15
#